data_AF-A0A2V6SZ24-F1
#
_entry.id   AF-A0A2V6SZ24-F1
#
_cell.length_a   1.000
_cell.length_b   1.000
_cell.length_c   1.000
_cell.angle_alpha   90.00
_cell.angle_beta   90.00
_cell.angle_gamma   90.00
#
_symmetry.space_group_name_H-M   'P 1'
#
loop_
_entity.id
_entity.type
_entity.pdbx_description
1 polymer ?
#
loop_
_entity_poly.entity_id
_entity_poly.type
_entity_poly.pdbx_seq_one_letter_code
_entity_poly.pdbx_strand_id
1 'polypeptide(L)'
;MSFLSPLAFLWLALAVPLLLLYFLKVRRQAHRISSVLLWRPALRDQQASALFQRMHWDPLLWLQILALLLLVAALARPTVTLQGKGADRLILVLDTSASMKARDVAGGTRFREAQRRAAALLDEAGRGAEVMVIEAGAQPAIRAPFTRDRDLARRAVYDLEARDQPNHLSEAIRTALTLVPAVDPRVRIQVLTDGAFDPAQVREFPDPRVGWTAVGGGARNVGITQFAIRKSYHGIYDYQAFVSITNFSDERMAFPLVLTIDGRKISEQSIALDPLVKRNVVIPFSLQGGGTVRVEAGVDDDLAADNVVHGIIPEPRKLRVLLVSSGNLFLEKALKTDPQVVLETKAPSDYAGGMSGYDVVVLDSTSPAKIGAGRFVLVNSTPGDVPIESLGTMEQPVVLDWARSHPIMRFVDLSRVGVEEALRMRPLAAGKTVLESVGGPLIFLLEEPQRKAVWVGFDLFKTDLPLRVAFPLILSNSLRWLYPVGLDGSDLMVSAGAPFLLTVEHGVQEATVRDPDDRVRKAEITRGALSFGQTDAVGVYTLTTGNREVRFAVNLVDATESNIRPQPLPVAPPPTTGGGGEAFTYQRELWRPLLTLALLTLAFEGFLYWRRQTAGRLDWPSRQADRWALGARVASLVVLAWALTQPQFTRWVDRQNVFFLLDASDSVSLAARESGFRYATAALAGMKTVDRAGLITFGAEPQLSEALQPKPTFTRPPAVSNPRATNIARAIQLALASFPRGEANRIVLISDGRENAGRAVAAAQAAKDAGVPIYYSPLDLTFAQEVAAEQLVLPTEVKFGEPFYAKAIVTSVKETQARLSLYRNGEFLGSQVVRLHPGKNVLSYRQNLEQAGVHVYQALIEAEGDVIEENNRTIGLTVVRGKPQVLLVDKEPDQAVNLANALRSQYIDVKVAPPDGLPTTMAGLEKYDGLILS
;
A
#
# COMPACT_ATOMS: atom_id res chain seq x y z
N MET A 1 -30.80 -43.02 -0.08
CA MET A 1 -31.04 -42.27 -1.34
C MET A 1 -31.96 -41.11 -1.02
N SER A 2 -31.65 -39.92 -1.51
CA SER A 2 -32.50 -38.72 -1.40
C SER A 2 -32.79 -38.17 -2.79
N PHE A 3 -33.85 -37.38 -2.95
CA PHE A 3 -34.20 -36.71 -4.21
C PHE A 3 -34.03 -35.21 -4.04
N LEU A 4 -33.23 -34.57 -4.90
CA LEU A 4 -33.00 -33.12 -4.83
C LEU A 4 -34.20 -32.31 -5.36
N SER A 5 -35.00 -32.91 -6.23
CA SER A 5 -36.16 -32.28 -6.89
C SER A 5 -37.39 -33.19 -6.81
N PRO A 6 -37.95 -33.43 -5.60
CA PRO A 6 -39.07 -34.37 -5.43
C PRO A 6 -40.32 -33.95 -6.20
N LEU A 7 -40.50 -32.66 -6.47
CA LEU A 7 -41.61 -32.14 -7.30
C LEU A 7 -41.58 -32.65 -8.74
N ALA A 8 -40.45 -33.17 -9.23
CA ALA A 8 -40.35 -33.74 -10.57
C ALA A 8 -41.29 -34.95 -10.76
N PHE A 9 -41.66 -35.67 -9.70
CA PHE A 9 -42.60 -36.80 -9.80
C PHE A 9 -44.00 -36.39 -10.28
N LEU A 10 -44.38 -35.11 -10.17
CA LEU A 10 -45.63 -34.60 -10.73
C LEU A 10 -45.71 -34.80 -12.25
N TRP A 11 -44.56 -34.86 -12.95
CA TRP A 11 -44.51 -35.13 -14.38
C TRP A 11 -44.92 -36.56 -14.76
N LEU A 12 -45.06 -37.49 -13.81
CA LEU A 12 -45.68 -38.79 -14.06
C LEU A 12 -47.15 -38.65 -14.49
N ALA A 13 -47.80 -37.51 -14.19
CA ALA A 13 -49.13 -37.21 -14.72
C ALA A 13 -49.18 -37.22 -16.26
N LEU A 14 -48.04 -37.04 -16.96
CA LEU A 14 -47.95 -37.19 -18.42
C LEU A 14 -48.19 -38.62 -18.91
N ALA A 15 -48.14 -39.64 -18.04
CA ALA A 15 -48.53 -40.99 -18.39
C ALA A 15 -50.04 -41.08 -18.69
N VAL A 16 -50.87 -40.23 -18.06
CA VAL A 16 -52.32 -40.21 -18.26
C VAL A 16 -52.69 -39.83 -19.70
N PRO A 17 -52.27 -38.67 -20.25
CA PRO A 17 -52.55 -38.35 -21.65
C PRO A 17 -51.88 -39.31 -22.63
N LEU A 18 -50.72 -39.90 -22.30
CA LEU A 18 -50.07 -40.93 -23.13
C LEU A 18 -50.96 -42.18 -23.26
N LEU A 19 -51.49 -42.68 -22.14
CA LEU A 19 -52.45 -43.78 -22.11
C LEU A 19 -53.76 -43.41 -22.81
N LEU A 20 -54.26 -42.19 -22.61
CA LEU A 20 -55.50 -41.72 -23.22
C LEU A 20 -55.37 -41.62 -24.75
N LEU A 21 -54.24 -41.14 -25.26
CA LEU A 21 -53.90 -41.15 -26.70
C LEU A 21 -53.75 -42.57 -27.26
N TYR A 22 -53.26 -43.52 -26.46
CA TYR A 22 -53.23 -44.93 -26.84
C TYR A 22 -54.64 -45.52 -26.98
N PHE A 23 -55.53 -45.26 -26.01
CA PHE A 23 -56.91 -45.73 -26.05
C PHE A 23 -57.76 -45.05 -27.14
N LEU A 24 -57.52 -43.78 -27.44
CA LEU A 24 -58.18 -43.06 -28.52
C LEU A 24 -57.73 -43.52 -29.92
N LYS A 25 -56.62 -44.25 -30.02
CA LYS A 25 -56.09 -44.73 -31.31
C LYS A 25 -56.80 -45.98 -31.78
N VAL A 26 -58.06 -45.84 -32.18
CA VAL A 26 -58.81 -46.91 -32.86
C VAL A 26 -58.23 -47.12 -34.24
N ARG A 27 -57.42 -48.17 -34.42
CA ARG A 27 -56.93 -48.57 -35.76
C ARG A 27 -58.06 -49.27 -36.52
N ARG A 28 -58.82 -48.53 -37.32
CA ARG A 28 -59.76 -49.12 -38.29
C ARG A 28 -58.97 -49.51 -39.55
N GLN A 29 -58.86 -50.81 -39.82
CA GLN A 29 -58.32 -51.29 -41.10
C GLN A 29 -59.43 -51.23 -42.15
N ALA A 30 -59.29 -50.33 -43.13
CA ALA A 30 -60.18 -50.29 -44.28
C ALA A 30 -59.89 -51.50 -45.18
N HIS A 31 -60.79 -52.49 -45.17
CA HIS A 31 -60.78 -53.60 -46.12
C HIS A 31 -61.76 -53.28 -47.25
N ARG A 32 -61.27 -53.37 -48.50
CA ARG A 32 -62.12 -53.25 -49.67
C ARG A 32 -62.79 -54.59 -49.92
N ILE A 33 -64.09 -54.64 -49.68
CA ILE A 33 -64.93 -55.83 -49.91
C ILE A 33 -65.92 -55.56 -51.04
N SER A 34 -66.35 -56.62 -51.72
CA SER A 34 -67.12 -56.55 -52.95
C SER A 34 -68.58 -56.05 -52.76
N SER A 35 -69.14 -56.14 -51.54
CA SER A 35 -70.47 -55.59 -51.21
C SER A 35 -70.61 -55.30 -49.71
N VAL A 36 -71.17 -54.14 -49.36
CA VAL A 36 -71.44 -53.71 -47.97
C VAL A 36 -72.83 -54.18 -47.50
N LEU A 37 -73.66 -54.71 -48.40
CA LEU A 37 -75.08 -55.01 -48.15
C LEU A 37 -75.26 -56.13 -47.11
N LEU A 38 -74.35 -57.12 -47.08
CA LEU A 38 -74.31 -58.22 -46.12
C LEU A 38 -73.81 -57.81 -44.71
N TRP A 39 -73.13 -56.66 -44.60
CA TRP A 39 -72.54 -56.19 -43.34
C TRP A 39 -73.41 -55.14 -42.64
N ARG A 40 -74.47 -54.63 -43.29
CA ARG A 40 -75.43 -53.68 -42.70
C ARG A 40 -76.12 -54.17 -41.42
N PRO A 41 -76.49 -55.46 -41.27
CA PRO A 41 -77.05 -55.99 -40.02
C PRO A 41 -75.99 -56.09 -38.91
N ALA A 42 -74.76 -56.48 -39.25
CA ALA A 42 -73.64 -56.62 -38.30
C ALA A 42 -73.08 -55.27 -37.82
N LEU A 43 -73.30 -54.19 -38.58
CA LEU A 43 -72.92 -52.82 -38.19
C LEU A 43 -73.87 -52.19 -37.17
N ARG A 44 -75.07 -52.76 -36.94
CA ARG A 44 -76.03 -52.26 -35.92
C ARG A 44 -75.67 -52.65 -34.48
N ASP A 45 -74.78 -53.62 -34.26
CA ASP A 45 -74.32 -54.03 -32.93
C ASP A 45 -73.08 -53.27 -32.41
N GLN A 46 -72.63 -52.22 -33.10
CA GLN A 46 -71.44 -51.44 -32.73
C GLN A 46 -71.74 -50.07 -32.10
N GLN A 47 -72.78 -49.95 -31.29
CA GLN A 47 -73.08 -48.71 -30.53
C GLN A 47 -72.81 -48.78 -29.02
N ALA A 48 -72.32 -49.88 -28.48
CA ALA A 48 -71.83 -49.91 -27.10
C ALA A 48 -70.30 -49.83 -27.05
N SER A 49 -69.79 -48.61 -26.85
CA SER A 49 -68.39 -48.29 -26.59
C SER A 49 -67.88 -49.01 -25.34
N ALA A 50 -67.35 -50.22 -25.47
CA ALA A 50 -66.57 -50.83 -24.39
C ALA A 50 -65.13 -50.32 -24.49
N LEU A 51 -64.87 -49.21 -23.80
CA LEU A 51 -63.55 -48.57 -23.59
C LEU A 51 -62.45 -49.53 -23.05
N PHE A 52 -62.82 -50.76 -22.66
CA PHE A 52 -61.99 -51.73 -21.96
C PHE A 52 -62.05 -53.16 -22.50
N GLN A 53 -62.22 -53.38 -23.82
CA GLN A 53 -62.06 -54.74 -24.37
C GLN A 53 -60.64 -55.03 -24.86
N ARG A 54 -60.01 -55.99 -24.15
CA ARG A 54 -58.67 -56.60 -24.33
C ARG A 54 -57.55 -55.59 -24.51
N MET A 55 -56.82 -55.35 -23.42
CA MET A 55 -55.54 -54.66 -23.41
C MET A 55 -54.60 -55.39 -24.38
N HIS A 56 -54.44 -54.86 -25.60
CA HIS A 56 -53.42 -55.34 -26.51
C HIS A 56 -52.09 -54.81 -25.97
N TRP A 57 -51.18 -55.71 -25.62
CA TRP A 57 -49.89 -55.36 -25.06
C TRP A 57 -48.99 -54.84 -26.19
N ASP A 58 -49.11 -53.56 -26.57
CA ASP A 58 -48.21 -52.96 -27.55
C ASP A 58 -46.86 -52.70 -26.87
N PRO A 59 -45.77 -53.40 -27.26
CA PRO A 59 -44.47 -53.26 -26.61
C PRO A 59 -43.90 -51.84 -26.73
N LEU A 60 -44.31 -51.06 -27.74
CA LEU A 60 -43.87 -49.67 -27.88
C LEU A 60 -44.43 -48.77 -26.77
N LEU A 61 -45.68 -49.01 -26.33
CA LEU A 61 -46.29 -48.22 -25.26
C LEU A 61 -45.55 -48.43 -23.94
N TRP A 62 -45.18 -49.68 -23.63
CA TRP A 62 -44.41 -50.01 -22.43
C TRP A 62 -43.02 -49.40 -22.45
N LEU A 63 -42.35 -49.37 -23.61
CA LEU A 63 -41.07 -48.68 -23.76
C LEU A 63 -41.20 -47.15 -23.58
N GLN A 64 -42.30 -46.54 -24.03
CA GLN A 64 -42.56 -45.11 -23.80
C GLN A 64 -42.83 -44.80 -22.33
N ILE A 65 -43.60 -45.65 -21.64
CA ILE A 65 -43.85 -45.53 -20.20
C ILE A 65 -42.53 -45.71 -19.42
N LEU A 66 -41.71 -46.69 -19.79
CA LEU A 66 -40.39 -46.91 -19.19
C LEU A 66 -39.46 -45.71 -19.41
N ALA A 67 -39.42 -45.16 -20.63
CA ALA A 67 -38.65 -43.95 -20.93
C ALA A 67 -39.14 -42.76 -20.10
N LEU A 68 -40.45 -42.55 -19.98
CA LEU A 68 -41.03 -41.49 -19.14
C LEU A 68 -40.64 -41.66 -17.67
N LEU A 69 -40.72 -42.89 -17.14
CA LEU A 69 -40.29 -43.20 -15.77
C LEU A 69 -38.81 -42.87 -15.55
N LEU A 70 -37.95 -43.23 -16.50
CA LEU A 70 -36.51 -42.93 -16.44
C LEU A 70 -36.21 -41.44 -16.56
N LEU A 71 -36.93 -40.70 -17.41
CA LEU A 71 -36.80 -39.25 -17.55
C LEU A 71 -37.26 -38.52 -16.28
N VAL A 72 -38.39 -38.94 -15.69
CA VAL A 72 -38.88 -38.36 -14.43
C VAL A 72 -37.93 -38.70 -13.29
N ALA A 73 -37.42 -39.94 -13.23
CA ALA A 73 -36.40 -40.32 -12.26
C ALA A 73 -35.11 -39.52 -12.45
N ALA A 74 -34.67 -39.27 -13.68
CA ALA A 74 -33.52 -38.40 -13.95
C ALA A 74 -33.81 -36.96 -13.48
N LEU A 75 -34.99 -36.43 -13.77
CA LEU A 75 -35.40 -35.07 -13.39
C LEU A 75 -35.56 -34.90 -11.87
N ALA A 76 -35.93 -35.97 -11.15
CA ALA A 76 -36.00 -36.01 -9.69
C ALA A 76 -34.62 -36.01 -9.00
N ARG A 77 -33.54 -36.16 -9.79
CA ARG A 77 -32.13 -36.14 -9.38
C ARG A 77 -31.88 -36.98 -8.11
N PRO A 78 -32.07 -38.31 -8.18
CA PRO A 78 -31.76 -39.22 -7.09
C PRO A 78 -30.26 -39.15 -6.79
N THR A 79 -29.95 -38.98 -5.51
CA THR A 79 -28.61 -39.01 -4.98
C THR A 79 -28.37 -40.29 -4.20
N VAL A 80 -27.25 -40.95 -4.50
CA VAL A 80 -26.70 -42.02 -3.66
C VAL A 80 -25.60 -41.42 -2.83
N THR A 81 -25.72 -41.62 -1.52
CA THR A 81 -24.64 -41.35 -0.59
C THR A 81 -23.59 -42.44 -0.75
N LEU A 82 -22.46 -42.13 -1.38
CA LEU A 82 -21.33 -43.04 -1.51
C LEU A 82 -20.27 -42.62 -0.49
N GLN A 83 -19.67 -43.61 0.16
CA GLN A 83 -18.44 -43.42 0.91
C GLN A 83 -17.28 -43.47 -0.07
N GLY A 84 -16.52 -42.39 -0.18
CA GLY A 84 -15.35 -42.33 -1.06
C GLY A 84 -14.24 -41.47 -0.49
N LYS A 85 -13.01 -41.81 -0.85
CA LYS A 85 -11.84 -40.96 -0.62
C LYS A 85 -11.78 -39.92 -1.75
N GLY A 86 -12.34 -38.72 -1.54
CA GLY A 86 -12.20 -37.57 -2.45
C GLY A 86 -13.31 -36.51 -2.25
N ALA A 87 -13.08 -35.20 -2.38
CA ALA A 87 -12.01 -34.49 -3.08
C ALA A 87 -11.24 -33.53 -2.16
N ASP A 88 -9.91 -33.65 -2.15
CA ASP A 88 -9.03 -32.62 -1.58
C ASP A 88 -9.07 -31.38 -2.50
N ARG A 89 -9.36 -30.22 -1.93
CA ARG A 89 -9.02 -28.94 -2.53
C ARG A 89 -7.56 -28.67 -2.23
N LEU A 90 -6.73 -28.67 -3.24
CA LEU A 90 -5.30 -28.43 -3.11
C LEU A 90 -5.00 -26.99 -3.50
N ILE A 91 -4.50 -26.18 -2.57
CA ILE A 91 -3.94 -24.87 -2.88
C ILE A 91 -2.43 -25.02 -2.90
N LEU A 92 -1.81 -24.77 -4.05
CA LEU A 92 -0.36 -24.72 -4.19
C LEU A 92 0.08 -23.27 -4.05
N VAL A 93 0.92 -22.99 -3.05
CA VAL A 93 1.58 -21.69 -2.88
C VAL A 93 3.05 -21.88 -3.26
N LEU A 94 3.48 -21.23 -4.34
CA LEU A 94 4.86 -21.31 -4.83
C LEU A 94 5.59 -20.01 -4.51
N ASP A 95 6.70 -20.14 -3.79
CA ASP A 95 7.66 -19.08 -3.57
C ASP A 95 8.42 -18.75 -4.86
N THR A 96 8.41 -17.49 -5.27
CA THR A 96 9.08 -16.97 -6.48
C THR A 96 10.16 -15.94 -6.16
N SER A 97 10.67 -15.97 -4.93
CA SER A 97 11.72 -15.05 -4.47
C SER A 97 13.07 -15.24 -5.16
N ALA A 98 13.99 -14.32 -4.87
CA ALA A 98 15.35 -14.35 -5.35
C ALA A 98 16.11 -15.60 -4.88
N SER A 99 15.98 -15.98 -3.60
CA SER A 99 16.61 -17.19 -3.04
C SER A 99 16.22 -18.47 -3.76
N MET A 100 15.01 -18.54 -4.34
CA MET A 100 14.56 -19.65 -5.18
C MET A 100 15.31 -19.78 -6.52
N LYS A 101 16.12 -18.79 -6.92
CA LYS A 101 17.05 -18.89 -8.06
C LYS A 101 18.35 -19.63 -7.72
N ALA A 102 18.60 -19.95 -6.44
CA ALA A 102 19.81 -20.64 -6.02
C ALA A 102 20.01 -21.98 -6.75
N ARG A 103 21.27 -22.31 -7.08
CA ARG A 103 21.67 -23.48 -7.90
C ARG A 103 22.24 -24.66 -7.10
N ASP A 104 21.83 -24.77 -5.85
CA ASP A 104 22.29 -25.78 -4.89
C ASP A 104 21.58 -27.15 -5.01
N VAL A 105 20.72 -27.34 -6.01
CA VAL A 105 19.95 -28.57 -6.23
C VAL A 105 20.28 -29.22 -7.57
N ALA A 106 20.22 -30.56 -7.61
CA ALA A 106 20.48 -31.32 -8.83
C ALA A 106 19.43 -31.02 -9.92
N GLY A 107 19.90 -30.51 -11.07
CA GLY A 107 19.07 -30.28 -12.26
C GLY A 107 18.57 -28.84 -12.45
N GLY A 108 19.14 -27.84 -11.77
CA GLY A 108 18.89 -26.43 -12.05
C GLY A 108 18.75 -25.58 -10.80
N THR A 109 17.71 -24.74 -10.75
CA THR A 109 17.42 -23.87 -9.60
C THR A 109 16.46 -24.52 -8.60
N ARG A 110 16.45 -24.03 -7.36
CA ARG A 110 15.43 -24.39 -6.35
C ARG A 110 14.02 -24.24 -6.91
N PHE A 111 13.74 -23.18 -7.65
CA PHE A 111 12.42 -22.96 -8.24
C PHE A 111 12.00 -24.05 -9.23
N ARG A 112 12.92 -24.57 -10.06
CA ARG A 112 12.63 -25.71 -10.94
C ARG A 112 12.31 -26.98 -10.14
N GLU A 113 12.99 -27.19 -9.02
CA GLU A 113 12.67 -28.28 -8.10
C GLU A 113 11.28 -28.10 -7.46
N ALA A 114 10.93 -26.87 -7.04
CA ALA A 114 9.60 -26.55 -6.54
C ALA A 114 8.52 -26.83 -7.58
N GLN A 115 8.72 -26.45 -8.86
CA GLN A 115 7.81 -26.77 -9.95
C GLN A 115 7.62 -28.28 -10.13
N ARG A 116 8.70 -29.08 -10.06
CA ARG A 116 8.63 -30.56 -10.16
C ARG A 116 7.83 -31.16 -8.99
N ARG A 117 8.04 -30.68 -7.76
CA ARG A 117 7.31 -31.15 -6.57
C ARG A 117 5.84 -30.73 -6.60
N ALA A 118 5.55 -29.49 -7.01
CA ALA A 118 4.19 -29.02 -7.23
C ALA A 118 3.47 -29.89 -8.27
N ALA A 119 4.14 -30.21 -9.38
CA ALA A 119 3.60 -31.12 -10.39
C ALA A 119 3.33 -32.54 -9.86
N ALA A 120 4.21 -33.10 -9.02
CA ALA A 120 4.00 -34.39 -8.38
C ALA A 120 2.77 -34.38 -7.45
N LEU A 121 2.58 -33.31 -6.67
CA LEU A 121 1.40 -33.12 -5.81
C LEU A 121 0.09 -33.00 -6.62
N LEU A 122 0.14 -32.41 -7.82
CA LEU A 122 -0.99 -32.41 -8.76
C LEU A 122 -1.34 -33.82 -9.25
N ASP A 123 -0.34 -34.66 -9.45
CA ASP A 123 -0.51 -36.04 -9.90
C ASP A 123 -1.07 -36.95 -8.80
N GLU A 124 -0.60 -36.76 -7.56
CA GLU A 124 -1.09 -37.45 -6.36
C GLU A 124 -2.52 -37.06 -5.97
N ALA A 125 -2.93 -35.82 -6.26
CA ALA A 125 -4.30 -35.38 -6.01
C ALA A 125 -5.29 -36.32 -6.73
N GLY A 126 -6.47 -36.58 -6.16
CA GLY A 126 -7.47 -37.45 -6.81
C GLY A 126 -7.98 -36.87 -8.14
N ARG A 127 -8.50 -37.70 -9.06
CA ARG A 127 -9.06 -37.25 -10.36
C ARG A 127 -10.23 -36.24 -10.26
N GLY A 128 -10.79 -36.03 -9.08
CA GLY A 128 -11.83 -35.04 -8.80
C GLY A 128 -11.40 -33.85 -7.93
N ALA A 129 -10.11 -33.72 -7.61
CA ALA A 129 -9.57 -32.63 -6.81
C ALA A 129 -9.68 -31.28 -7.53
N GLU A 130 -9.99 -30.22 -6.78
CA GLU A 130 -9.93 -28.84 -7.27
C GLU A 130 -8.58 -28.25 -6.85
N VAL A 131 -7.85 -27.69 -7.81
CA VAL A 131 -6.51 -27.14 -7.57
C VAL A 131 -6.53 -25.64 -7.80
N MET A 132 -5.92 -24.88 -6.90
CA MET A 132 -5.60 -23.46 -7.06
C MET A 132 -4.07 -23.27 -7.01
N VAL A 133 -3.54 -22.36 -7.81
CA VAL A 133 -2.11 -22.01 -7.84
C VAL A 133 -1.95 -20.55 -7.49
N ILE A 134 -1.15 -20.27 -6.46
CA ILE A 134 -0.86 -18.94 -5.92
C ILE A 134 0.65 -18.72 -5.99
N GLU A 135 1.04 -17.56 -6.53
CA GLU A 135 2.40 -17.04 -6.50
C GLU A 135 2.63 -16.24 -5.22
N ALA A 136 3.76 -16.45 -4.57
CA ALA A 136 4.18 -15.75 -3.35
C ALA A 136 5.39 -14.82 -3.59
N GLY A 137 5.37 -14.03 -4.67
CA GLY A 137 6.34 -12.95 -4.90
C GLY A 137 6.05 -11.70 -4.06
N ALA A 138 6.67 -10.56 -4.42
CA ALA A 138 6.48 -9.27 -3.75
C ALA A 138 5.01 -8.79 -3.79
N GLN A 139 4.25 -9.21 -4.79
CA GLN A 139 2.79 -9.07 -4.86
C GLN A 139 2.15 -10.44 -5.08
N PRO A 140 1.54 -11.04 -4.04
CA PRO A 140 0.90 -12.34 -4.17
C PRO A 140 -0.24 -12.32 -5.19
N ALA A 141 -0.25 -13.31 -6.09
CA ALA A 141 -1.22 -13.37 -7.19
C ALA A 141 -1.75 -14.79 -7.39
N ILE A 142 -3.04 -14.91 -7.70
CA ILE A 142 -3.64 -16.18 -8.11
C ILE A 142 -3.38 -16.37 -9.59
N ARG A 143 -2.57 -17.38 -9.94
CA ARG A 143 -2.28 -17.73 -11.34
C ARG A 143 -3.28 -18.71 -11.93
N ALA A 144 -3.84 -19.58 -11.10
CA ALA A 144 -4.98 -20.42 -11.48
C ALA A 144 -6.00 -20.45 -10.35
N PRO A 145 -7.27 -20.05 -10.59
CA PRO A 145 -8.35 -20.23 -9.61
C PRO A 145 -8.65 -21.73 -9.43
N PHE A 146 -9.52 -22.07 -8.47
CA PHE A 146 -9.96 -23.45 -8.26
C PHE A 146 -10.48 -24.06 -9.57
N THR A 147 -9.75 -25.04 -10.09
CA THR A 147 -10.05 -25.72 -11.33
C THR A 147 -9.91 -27.23 -11.17
N ARG A 148 -10.68 -27.98 -11.94
CA ARG A 148 -10.50 -29.44 -12.12
C ARG A 148 -9.70 -29.77 -13.38
N ASP A 149 -9.41 -28.76 -14.20
CA ASP A 149 -8.56 -28.86 -15.36
C ASP A 149 -7.09 -28.90 -14.91
N ARG A 150 -6.52 -30.10 -14.93
CA ARG A 150 -5.13 -30.33 -14.53
C ARG A 150 -4.13 -29.70 -15.48
N ASP A 151 -4.46 -29.58 -16.76
CA ASP A 151 -3.56 -29.00 -17.75
C ASP A 151 -3.49 -27.48 -17.56
N LEU A 152 -4.59 -26.84 -17.16
CA LEU A 152 -4.59 -25.45 -16.73
C LEU A 152 -3.74 -25.25 -15.47
N ALA A 153 -3.93 -26.06 -14.43
CA ALA A 153 -3.15 -25.95 -13.19
C ALA A 153 -1.65 -26.23 -13.42
N ARG A 154 -1.32 -27.25 -14.21
CA ARG A 154 0.06 -27.60 -14.55
C ARG A 154 0.74 -26.50 -15.37
N ARG A 155 0.06 -25.92 -16.36
CA ARG A 155 0.58 -24.75 -17.10
C ARG A 155 0.84 -23.58 -16.17
N ALA A 156 -0.11 -23.24 -15.29
CA ALA A 156 0.08 -22.16 -14.32
C ALA A 156 1.30 -22.36 -13.40
N VAL A 157 1.63 -23.61 -13.03
CA VAL A 157 2.85 -23.92 -12.27
C VAL A 157 4.11 -23.69 -13.11
N TYR A 158 4.13 -24.14 -14.37
CA TYR A 158 5.32 -24.05 -15.23
C TYR A 158 5.54 -22.67 -15.87
N ASP A 159 4.48 -21.86 -16.01
CA ASP A 159 4.53 -20.47 -16.50
C ASP A 159 5.08 -19.49 -15.46
N LEU A 160 5.09 -19.89 -14.17
CA LEU A 160 5.74 -19.10 -13.13
C LEU A 160 7.27 -19.12 -13.29
N GLU A 161 7.90 -18.03 -12.85
CA GLU A 161 9.35 -17.84 -12.84
C GLU A 161 9.76 -17.19 -11.53
N ALA A 162 10.90 -17.61 -10.96
CA ALA A 162 11.50 -16.90 -9.84
C ALA A 162 12.03 -15.53 -10.30
N ARG A 163 11.90 -14.52 -9.44
CA ARG A 163 12.20 -13.10 -9.68
C ARG A 163 13.28 -12.61 -8.72
N ASP A 164 13.95 -11.51 -9.01
CA ASP A 164 15.02 -10.97 -8.13
C ASP A 164 14.44 -10.13 -6.99
N GLN A 165 13.37 -10.61 -6.34
CA GLN A 165 12.61 -9.86 -5.34
C GLN A 165 12.38 -10.71 -4.08
N PRO A 166 12.03 -10.09 -2.94
CA PRO A 166 11.65 -10.82 -1.73
C PRO A 166 10.32 -11.58 -1.89
N ASN A 167 10.09 -12.57 -1.03
CA ASN A 167 8.78 -13.22 -0.90
C ASN A 167 7.82 -12.46 0.04
N HIS A 168 6.52 -12.62 -0.21
CA HIS A 168 5.44 -12.22 0.71
C HIS A 168 4.57 -13.44 1.06
N LEU A 169 5.19 -14.51 1.57
CA LEU A 169 4.53 -15.78 1.87
C LEU A 169 3.35 -15.65 2.84
N SER A 170 3.47 -14.80 3.86
CA SER A 170 2.40 -14.59 4.85
C SER A 170 1.12 -14.03 4.21
N GLU A 171 1.24 -13.11 3.26
CA GLU A 171 0.12 -12.53 2.50
C GLU A 171 -0.46 -13.53 1.50
N ALA A 172 0.38 -14.35 0.86
CA ALA A 172 -0.07 -15.43 -0.02
C ALA A 172 -0.87 -16.50 0.74
N ILE A 173 -0.42 -16.88 1.95
CA ILE A 173 -1.14 -17.82 2.83
C ILE A 173 -2.43 -17.20 3.35
N ARG A 174 -2.44 -15.92 3.79
CA ARG A 174 -3.69 -15.21 4.14
C ARG A 174 -4.65 -15.21 2.97
N THR A 175 -4.16 -14.95 1.75
CA THR A 175 -4.96 -15.00 0.53
C THR A 175 -5.56 -16.38 0.32
N ALA A 176 -4.78 -17.46 0.47
CA ALA A 176 -5.28 -18.83 0.40
C ALA A 176 -6.38 -19.11 1.44
N LEU A 177 -6.16 -18.70 2.69
CA LEU A 177 -7.09 -18.93 3.80
C LEU A 177 -8.40 -18.14 3.64
N THR A 178 -8.36 -16.90 3.15
CA THR A 178 -9.57 -16.10 2.89
C THR A 178 -10.49 -16.69 1.81
N LEU A 179 -9.94 -17.50 0.90
CA LEU A 179 -10.68 -18.12 -0.20
C LEU A 179 -11.39 -19.42 0.21
N VAL A 180 -11.12 -19.88 1.43
CA VAL A 180 -11.56 -21.19 1.93
C VAL A 180 -12.43 -20.97 3.16
N PRO A 181 -13.60 -21.65 3.28
CA PRO A 181 -14.38 -21.59 4.51
C PRO A 181 -13.52 -21.99 5.73
N ALA A 182 -13.70 -21.29 6.85
CA ALA A 182 -12.87 -21.42 8.05
C ALA A 182 -12.79 -22.86 8.62
N VAL A 183 -13.73 -23.74 8.28
CA VAL A 183 -13.86 -25.10 8.84
C VAL A 183 -14.05 -26.16 7.75
N ASP A 184 -13.47 -25.98 6.55
CA ASP A 184 -13.51 -27.05 5.54
C ASP A 184 -12.27 -27.97 5.67
N PRO A 185 -12.40 -29.19 6.25
CA PRO A 185 -11.29 -30.13 6.42
C PRO A 185 -10.82 -30.75 5.10
N ARG A 186 -11.50 -30.45 3.99
CA ARG A 186 -11.16 -30.95 2.65
C ARG A 186 -10.11 -30.08 1.95
N VAL A 187 -9.65 -28.99 2.56
CA VAL A 187 -8.67 -28.10 1.94
C VAL A 187 -7.29 -28.34 2.52
N ARG A 188 -6.33 -28.58 1.63
CA ARG A 188 -4.91 -28.69 1.93
C ARG A 188 -4.18 -27.56 1.22
N ILE A 189 -3.48 -26.73 1.98
CA ILE A 189 -2.62 -25.66 1.46
C ILE A 189 -1.20 -26.19 1.51
N GLN A 190 -0.55 -26.34 0.38
CA GLN A 190 0.84 -26.78 0.30
C GLN A 190 1.72 -25.62 -0.13
N VAL A 191 2.59 -25.20 0.76
CA VAL A 191 3.58 -24.15 0.53
C VAL A 191 4.90 -24.79 0.11
N LEU A 192 5.49 -24.31 -0.98
CA LEU A 192 6.79 -24.72 -1.49
C LEU A 192 7.73 -23.51 -1.43
N THR A 193 8.73 -23.57 -0.56
CA THR A 193 9.67 -22.48 -0.25
C THR A 193 10.97 -23.07 0.28
N ASP A 194 12.05 -22.28 0.28
CA ASP A 194 13.33 -22.62 0.87
C ASP A 194 13.51 -22.10 2.31
N GLY A 195 12.51 -21.37 2.84
CA GLY A 195 12.52 -20.89 4.22
C GLY A 195 13.18 -19.52 4.40
N ALA A 196 13.54 -18.81 3.32
CA ALA A 196 14.13 -17.47 3.37
C ALA A 196 13.08 -16.38 3.72
N PHE A 197 12.43 -16.50 4.88
CA PHE A 197 11.44 -15.53 5.38
C PHE A 197 11.55 -15.34 6.89
N ASP A 198 11.00 -14.24 7.42
CA ASP A 198 10.94 -14.01 8.87
C ASP A 198 10.01 -15.04 9.55
N PRO A 199 10.52 -15.94 10.42
CA PRO A 199 9.71 -16.94 11.09
C PRO A 199 8.60 -16.34 11.96
N ALA A 200 8.76 -15.11 12.48
CA ALA A 200 7.73 -14.45 13.28
C ALA A 200 6.46 -14.15 12.48
N GLN A 201 6.60 -13.82 11.18
CA GLN A 201 5.48 -13.49 10.30
C GLN A 201 4.63 -14.71 9.92
N VAL A 202 5.20 -15.91 10.03
CA VAL A 202 4.56 -17.17 9.65
C VAL A 202 4.08 -17.98 10.86
N ARG A 203 4.69 -17.78 12.04
CA ARG A 203 4.24 -18.37 13.33
C ARG A 203 2.82 -17.96 13.73
N GLU A 204 2.24 -16.93 13.11
CA GLU A 204 0.84 -16.51 13.30
C GLU A 204 -0.21 -17.44 12.65
N PHE A 205 0.17 -18.45 11.86
CA PHE A 205 -0.77 -19.37 11.20
C PHE A 205 -0.75 -20.79 11.77
N PRO A 206 -1.38 -21.05 12.94
CA PRO A 206 -1.50 -22.39 13.51
C PRO A 206 -2.58 -23.23 12.79
N ASP A 207 -2.75 -23.07 11.47
CA ASP A 207 -3.78 -23.78 10.71
C ASP A 207 -3.27 -25.17 10.30
N PRO A 208 -3.90 -26.26 10.76
CA PRO A 208 -3.46 -27.63 10.45
C PRO A 208 -3.55 -27.98 8.96
N ARG A 209 -4.20 -27.16 8.13
CA ARG A 209 -4.31 -27.35 6.69
C ARG A 209 -3.07 -26.90 5.92
N VAL A 210 -2.17 -26.12 6.53
CA VAL A 210 -0.95 -25.60 5.89
C VAL A 210 0.18 -26.61 6.04
N GLY A 211 0.47 -27.31 4.95
CA GLY A 211 1.64 -28.16 4.78
C GLY A 211 2.82 -27.38 4.19
N TRP A 212 4.02 -27.74 4.63
CA TRP A 212 5.28 -27.10 4.23
C TRP A 212 6.17 -28.10 3.48
N THR A 213 6.67 -27.71 2.31
CA THR A 213 7.65 -28.49 1.53
C THR A 213 8.90 -27.64 1.36
N ALA A 214 9.97 -28.04 2.04
CA ALA A 214 11.27 -27.38 1.94
C ALA A 214 11.94 -27.69 0.60
N VAL A 215 12.54 -26.68 -0.02
CA VAL A 215 13.31 -26.79 -1.26
C VAL A 215 14.72 -26.21 -1.03
N GLY A 216 15.75 -26.84 -1.59
CA GLY A 216 17.14 -26.43 -1.35
C GLY A 216 17.82 -27.20 -0.21
N GLY A 217 19.14 -27.06 -0.13
CA GLY A 217 20.00 -27.80 0.79
C GLY A 217 21.39 -27.17 1.03
N GLY A 218 21.83 -26.26 0.15
CA GLY A 218 23.11 -25.57 0.21
C GLY A 218 23.04 -24.21 0.90
N ALA A 219 24.21 -23.69 1.25
CA ALA A 219 24.38 -22.40 1.92
C ALA A 219 25.51 -21.55 1.30
N ARG A 220 26.04 -21.93 0.13
CA ARG A 220 27.24 -21.31 -0.45
C ARG A 220 26.85 -20.01 -1.17
N ASN A 221 26.82 -18.92 -0.43
CA ASN A 221 26.44 -17.60 -0.95
C ASN A 221 27.19 -16.44 -0.29
N VAL A 222 27.54 -15.41 -1.08
CA VAL A 222 28.06 -14.13 -0.63
C VAL A 222 27.27 -12.99 -1.27
N GLY A 223 26.39 -12.38 -0.48
CA GLY A 223 25.51 -11.33 -0.97
C GLY A 223 25.96 -9.92 -0.59
N ILE A 224 25.73 -8.97 -1.51
CA ILE A 224 25.70 -7.54 -1.18
C ILE A 224 24.36 -7.24 -0.48
N THR A 225 24.42 -7.03 0.84
CA THR A 225 23.24 -6.85 1.70
C THR A 225 22.87 -5.40 1.95
N GLN A 226 23.74 -4.45 1.58
CA GLN A 226 23.44 -3.02 1.66
C GLN A 226 24.28 -2.26 0.64
N PHE A 227 23.68 -1.26 0.00
CA PHE A 227 24.37 -0.38 -0.92
C PHE A 227 23.84 1.04 -0.81
N ALA A 228 24.74 2.02 -0.81
CA ALA A 228 24.39 3.43 -0.87
C ALA A 228 25.51 4.24 -1.52
N ILE A 229 25.13 5.23 -2.32
CA ILE A 229 26.07 6.23 -2.86
C ILE A 229 25.80 7.54 -2.14
N ARG A 230 26.87 8.16 -1.64
CA ARG A 230 26.80 9.49 -1.02
C ARG A 230 27.75 10.43 -1.70
N LYS A 231 27.30 11.67 -1.91
CA LYS A 231 28.19 12.75 -2.33
C LYS A 231 29.01 13.20 -1.13
N SER A 232 30.33 13.30 -1.30
CA SER A 232 31.20 13.91 -0.31
C SER A 232 31.38 15.39 -0.65
N TYR A 233 31.17 16.26 0.33
CA TYR A 233 31.38 17.71 0.19
C TYR A 233 32.74 18.16 0.72
N HIS A 234 33.46 17.25 1.39
CA HIS A 234 34.73 17.52 2.04
C HIS A 234 35.68 16.36 1.72
N GLY A 235 36.58 16.52 0.76
CA GLY A 235 37.53 15.49 0.35
C GLY A 235 38.01 15.65 -1.09
N ILE A 236 38.99 14.82 -1.49
CA ILE A 236 39.54 14.76 -2.86
C ILE A 236 38.57 14.05 -3.82
N TYR A 237 37.72 13.17 -3.31
CA TYR A 237 36.75 12.40 -4.07
C TYR A 237 35.35 12.98 -3.93
N ASP A 238 34.60 13.05 -5.04
CA ASP A 238 33.26 13.64 -5.09
C ASP A 238 32.19 12.71 -4.49
N TYR A 239 32.41 11.39 -4.54
CA TYR A 239 31.45 10.38 -4.12
C TYR A 239 32.09 9.25 -3.31
N GLN A 240 31.27 8.58 -2.51
CA GLN A 240 31.61 7.36 -1.77
C GLN A 240 30.50 6.34 -1.98
N ALA A 241 30.87 5.14 -2.45
CA ALA A 241 29.99 3.97 -2.46
C ALA A 241 30.20 3.18 -1.16
N PHE A 242 29.16 3.08 -0.35
CA PHE A 242 29.10 2.20 0.81
C PHE A 242 28.48 0.86 0.39
N VAL A 243 29.16 -0.23 0.71
CA VAL A 243 28.74 -1.59 0.38
C VAL A 243 28.88 -2.46 1.63
N SER A 244 27.83 -3.17 2.01
CA SER A 244 27.87 -4.22 3.03
C SER A 244 27.82 -5.57 2.33
N ILE A 245 28.82 -6.41 2.57
CA ILE A 245 28.92 -7.75 1.97
C ILE A 245 28.94 -8.76 3.09
N THR A 246 28.17 -9.83 2.96
CA THR A 246 28.06 -10.88 3.97
C THR A 246 28.34 -12.23 3.34
N ASN A 247 29.24 -13.02 3.94
CA ASN A 247 29.42 -14.42 3.59
C ASN A 247 28.45 -15.28 4.40
N PHE A 248 27.49 -15.94 3.75
CA PHE A 248 26.49 -16.82 4.37
C PHE A 248 26.90 -18.31 4.39
N SER A 249 28.00 -18.63 3.71
CA SER A 249 28.55 -19.98 3.62
C SER A 249 29.28 -20.41 4.89
N ASP A 250 29.53 -21.72 4.98
CA ASP A 250 30.34 -22.34 6.03
C ASP A 250 31.85 -22.34 5.68
N GLU A 251 32.24 -21.76 4.55
CA GLU A 251 33.62 -21.71 4.08
C GLU A 251 34.14 -20.27 3.94
N ARG A 252 35.46 -20.10 4.02
CA ARG A 252 36.09 -18.81 3.76
C ARG A 252 36.08 -18.54 2.26
N MET A 253 35.53 -17.40 1.84
CA MET A 253 35.43 -17.03 0.43
C MET A 253 36.28 -15.80 0.11
N ALA A 254 37.00 -15.86 -1.01
CA ALA A 254 37.82 -14.75 -1.51
C ALA A 254 37.43 -14.41 -2.94
N PHE A 255 37.23 -13.13 -3.21
CA PHE A 255 36.71 -12.64 -4.49
C PHE A 255 37.11 -11.16 -4.70
N PRO A 256 37.21 -10.70 -5.96
CA PRO A 256 37.38 -9.28 -6.26
C PRO A 256 36.06 -8.53 -6.10
N LEU A 257 36.10 -7.38 -5.43
CA LEU A 257 35.02 -6.39 -5.42
C LEU A 257 35.37 -5.29 -6.43
N VAL A 258 34.59 -5.20 -7.51
CA VAL A 258 34.85 -4.31 -8.64
C VAL A 258 33.80 -3.21 -8.68
N LEU A 259 34.23 -1.94 -8.68
CA LEU A 259 33.38 -0.79 -8.96
C LEU A 259 33.64 -0.32 -10.39
N THR A 260 32.57 -0.28 -11.19
CA THR A 260 32.56 0.25 -12.55
C THR A 260 31.62 1.45 -12.66
N ILE A 261 31.96 2.40 -13.52
CA ILE A 261 31.09 3.53 -13.89
C ILE A 261 30.94 3.52 -15.41
N ASP A 262 29.71 3.44 -15.89
CA ASP A 262 29.38 3.36 -17.33
C ASP A 262 30.22 2.30 -18.07
N GLY A 263 30.42 1.15 -17.42
CA GLY A 263 31.20 0.02 -17.93
C GLY A 263 32.73 0.13 -17.78
N ARG A 264 33.26 1.27 -17.32
CA ARG A 264 34.70 1.46 -17.07
C ARG A 264 35.05 1.10 -15.63
N LYS A 265 36.06 0.26 -15.42
CA LYS A 265 36.55 -0.12 -14.09
C LYS A 265 37.25 1.05 -13.41
N ILE A 266 36.77 1.42 -12.23
CA ILE A 266 37.30 2.53 -11.42
C ILE A 266 38.10 2.02 -10.22
N SER A 267 37.63 0.95 -9.58
CA SER A 267 38.28 0.36 -8.41
C SER A 267 38.11 -1.15 -8.42
N GLU A 268 39.12 -1.86 -7.92
CA GLU A 268 39.10 -3.31 -7.71
C GLU A 268 39.83 -3.62 -6.41
N GLN A 269 39.16 -4.31 -5.49
CA GLN A 269 39.71 -4.67 -4.19
C GLN A 269 39.53 -6.17 -3.95
N SER A 270 40.60 -6.87 -3.58
CA SER A 270 40.49 -8.27 -3.18
C SER A 270 39.93 -8.36 -1.76
N ILE A 271 38.78 -9.02 -1.61
CA ILE A 271 38.14 -9.25 -0.31
C ILE A 271 38.23 -10.73 0.02
N ALA A 272 38.54 -11.03 1.28
CA ALA A 272 38.38 -12.36 1.85
C ALA A 272 37.47 -12.24 3.08
N LEU A 273 36.45 -13.09 3.17
CA LEU A 273 35.49 -13.14 4.27
C LEU A 273 35.48 -14.54 4.87
N ASP A 274 35.64 -14.61 6.19
CA ASP A 274 35.43 -15.84 6.95
C ASP A 274 33.93 -16.21 6.97
N PRO A 275 33.58 -17.47 7.30
CA PRO A 275 32.18 -17.92 7.37
C PRO A 275 31.32 -17.03 8.25
N LEU A 276 30.10 -16.72 7.81
CA LEU A 276 29.10 -15.93 8.57
C LEU A 276 29.56 -14.52 8.96
N VAL A 277 30.61 -13.98 8.31
CA VAL A 277 31.12 -12.63 8.58
C VAL A 277 30.53 -11.61 7.60
N LYS A 278 30.07 -10.50 8.17
CA LYS A 278 29.72 -9.28 7.45
C LYS A 278 30.87 -8.28 7.45
N ARG A 279 31.14 -7.66 6.30
CA ARG A 279 32.14 -6.61 6.13
C ARG A 279 31.55 -5.41 5.41
N ASN A 280 31.81 -4.23 5.97
CA ASN A 280 31.46 -2.96 5.34
C ASN A 280 32.68 -2.42 4.59
N VAL A 281 32.47 -1.97 3.35
CA VAL A 281 33.51 -1.39 2.49
C VAL A 281 33.03 -0.04 2.00
N VAL A 282 33.91 0.96 2.08
CA VAL A 282 33.68 2.30 1.52
C VAL A 282 34.65 2.49 0.37
N ILE A 283 34.13 2.69 -0.83
CA ILE A 283 34.91 2.90 -2.05
C ILE A 283 34.74 4.36 -2.47
N PRO A 284 35.74 5.23 -2.24
CA PRO A 284 35.70 6.59 -2.73
C PRO A 284 35.98 6.64 -4.25
N PHE A 285 35.29 7.52 -4.97
CA PHE A 285 35.51 7.76 -6.40
C PHE A 285 35.09 9.18 -6.80
N SER A 286 35.63 9.66 -7.92
CA SER A 286 35.25 10.94 -8.52
C SER A 286 34.49 10.69 -9.80
N LEU A 287 33.46 11.51 -10.05
CA LEU A 287 32.66 11.46 -11.27
C LEU A 287 32.32 12.88 -11.70
N GLN A 288 32.70 13.22 -12.93
CA GLN A 288 32.28 14.46 -13.56
C GLN A 288 30.96 14.22 -14.30
N GLY A 289 29.89 14.85 -13.84
CA GLY A 289 28.56 14.67 -14.44
C GLY A 289 27.72 13.60 -13.71
N GLY A 290 26.85 12.95 -14.48
CA GLY A 290 26.06 11.80 -14.04
C GLY A 290 26.57 10.51 -14.66
N GLY A 291 26.09 9.38 -14.19
CA GLY A 291 26.51 8.07 -14.67
C GLY A 291 25.88 6.90 -13.90
N THR A 292 26.10 5.71 -14.43
CA THR A 292 25.64 4.44 -13.83
C THR A 292 26.81 3.79 -13.09
N VAL A 293 26.70 3.71 -11.77
CA VAL A 293 27.64 2.99 -10.92
C VAL A 293 27.17 1.53 -10.81
N ARG A 294 28.08 0.57 -11.02
CA ARG A 294 27.84 -0.85 -10.77
C ARG A 294 28.94 -1.37 -9.86
N VAL A 295 28.56 -1.97 -8.74
CA VAL A 295 29.47 -2.69 -7.86
C VAL A 295 29.16 -4.17 -7.94
N GLU A 296 30.19 -4.98 -8.17
CA GLU A 296 30.09 -6.41 -8.39
C GLU A 296 31.07 -7.16 -7.49
N ALA A 297 30.56 -8.10 -6.69
CA ALA A 297 31.35 -9.12 -6.06
C ALA A 297 31.57 -10.24 -7.08
N GLY A 298 32.80 -10.38 -7.60
CA GLY A 298 33.16 -11.40 -8.58
C GLY A 298 33.30 -12.79 -7.96
N VAL A 299 32.25 -13.25 -7.28
CA VAL A 299 32.15 -14.56 -6.64
C VAL A 299 31.34 -15.51 -7.52
N ASP A 300 31.77 -16.77 -7.59
CA ASP A 300 30.99 -17.84 -8.22
C ASP A 300 30.34 -18.65 -7.10
N ASP A 301 29.07 -18.36 -6.83
CA ASP A 301 28.26 -18.93 -5.75
C ASP A 301 26.85 -19.31 -6.22
N ASP A 302 26.02 -19.79 -5.30
CA ASP A 302 24.75 -20.41 -5.66
C ASP A 302 23.69 -19.39 -6.12
N LEU A 303 23.80 -18.10 -5.76
CA LEU A 303 22.85 -17.04 -6.10
C LEU A 303 23.57 -15.83 -6.72
N ALA A 304 23.33 -15.55 -8.00
CA ALA A 304 24.00 -14.44 -8.69
C ALA A 304 23.29 -13.08 -8.52
N ALA A 305 22.04 -13.06 -8.07
CA ALA A 305 21.18 -11.87 -8.06
C ALA A 305 21.61 -10.81 -7.03
N ASP A 306 22.31 -11.22 -5.98
CA ASP A 306 22.85 -10.37 -4.91
C ASP A 306 24.35 -10.09 -5.02
N ASN A 307 25.02 -10.62 -6.04
CA ASN A 307 26.43 -10.34 -6.31
C ASN A 307 26.63 -8.96 -6.92
N VAL A 308 25.55 -8.31 -7.36
CA VAL A 308 25.62 -7.04 -8.06
C VAL A 308 24.64 -6.01 -7.54
N VAL A 309 25.10 -4.77 -7.49
CA VAL A 309 24.27 -3.61 -7.18
C VAL A 309 24.56 -2.47 -8.15
N HIS A 310 23.50 -1.77 -8.50
CA HIS A 310 23.49 -0.63 -9.41
C HIS A 310 23.09 0.64 -8.65
N GLY A 311 23.70 1.76 -9.01
CA GLY A 311 23.34 3.07 -8.50
C GLY A 311 23.38 4.09 -9.61
N ILE A 312 22.43 5.03 -9.60
CA ILE A 312 22.37 6.10 -10.59
C ILE A 312 22.79 7.40 -9.93
N ILE A 313 23.80 8.04 -10.50
CA ILE A 313 24.16 9.41 -10.16
C ILE A 313 23.57 10.29 -11.26
N PRO A 314 22.56 11.12 -10.97
CA PRO A 314 21.98 11.98 -11.99
C PRO A 314 22.98 13.06 -12.42
N GLU A 315 22.86 13.51 -13.67
CA GLU A 315 23.67 14.61 -14.15
C GLU A 315 23.38 15.90 -13.35
N PRO A 316 24.41 16.60 -12.83
CA PRO A 316 24.23 17.85 -12.14
C PRO A 316 23.80 18.94 -13.14
N ARG A 317 22.49 19.12 -13.28
CA ARG A 317 21.92 20.22 -14.05
C ARG A 317 21.94 21.51 -13.23
N LYS A 318 22.40 22.60 -13.85
CA LYS A 318 22.29 23.93 -13.24
C LYS A 318 20.84 24.44 -13.30
N LEU A 319 20.37 25.00 -12.19
CA LEU A 319 19.10 25.68 -12.03
C LEU A 319 19.11 27.01 -12.76
N ARG A 320 18.25 27.18 -13.76
CA ARG A 320 18.04 28.49 -14.39
C ARG A 320 17.10 29.30 -13.52
N VAL A 321 17.63 30.31 -12.83
CA VAL A 321 16.84 31.18 -11.95
C VAL A 321 16.70 32.56 -12.58
N LEU A 322 15.47 33.06 -12.66
CA LEU A 322 15.20 34.45 -13.04
C LEU A 322 14.96 35.28 -11.78
N LEU A 323 15.73 36.33 -11.54
CA LEU A 323 15.46 37.33 -10.52
C LEU A 323 14.81 38.56 -11.17
N VAL A 324 13.60 38.88 -10.73
CA VAL A 324 12.89 40.11 -11.11
C VAL A 324 12.96 41.07 -9.94
N SER A 325 13.81 42.09 -10.04
CA SER A 325 14.13 43.03 -8.96
C SER A 325 14.52 44.39 -9.52
N SER A 326 14.27 45.45 -8.74
CA SER A 326 14.77 46.80 -9.02
C SER A 326 16.23 47.02 -8.61
N GLY A 327 16.95 45.98 -8.14
CA GLY A 327 18.39 46.03 -7.83
C GLY A 327 18.79 45.49 -6.46
N ASN A 328 18.20 44.39 -5.99
CA ASN A 328 18.49 43.81 -4.68
C ASN A 328 19.80 42.99 -4.67
N LEU A 329 20.87 43.65 -4.23
CA LEU A 329 22.22 43.08 -4.16
C LEU A 329 22.34 41.87 -3.23
N PHE A 330 21.49 41.74 -2.19
CA PHE A 330 21.52 40.59 -1.30
C PHE A 330 21.08 39.32 -2.03
N LEU A 331 19.96 39.39 -2.74
CA LEU A 331 19.45 38.28 -3.56
C LEU A 331 20.40 37.94 -4.70
N GLU A 332 20.89 38.95 -5.43
CA GLU A 332 21.84 38.73 -6.52
C GLU A 332 23.12 38.02 -6.08
N LYS A 333 23.75 38.50 -5.00
CA LYS A 333 24.99 37.90 -4.50
C LYS A 333 24.75 36.51 -3.93
N ALA A 334 23.68 36.31 -3.16
CA ALA A 334 23.36 34.99 -2.61
C ALA A 334 23.08 33.96 -3.71
N LEU A 335 22.32 34.31 -4.75
CA LEU A 335 22.03 33.43 -5.88
C LEU A 335 23.26 33.17 -6.76
N LYS A 336 24.08 34.18 -7.06
CA LYS A 336 25.32 34.02 -7.84
C LYS A 336 26.39 33.17 -7.14
N THR A 337 26.35 33.11 -5.81
CA THR A 337 27.31 32.32 -5.02
C THR A 337 27.01 30.82 -5.09
N ASP A 338 25.78 30.42 -5.41
CA ASP A 338 25.43 29.00 -5.55
C ASP A 338 25.94 28.47 -6.92
N PRO A 339 26.90 27.53 -6.95
CA PRO A 339 27.48 27.02 -8.19
C PRO A 339 26.49 26.25 -9.06
N GLN A 340 25.35 25.83 -8.49
CA GLN A 340 24.28 25.15 -9.20
C GLN A 340 23.30 26.12 -9.86
N VAL A 341 23.42 27.43 -9.65
CA VAL A 341 22.49 28.43 -10.19
C VAL A 341 23.08 29.16 -11.40
N VAL A 342 22.30 29.24 -12.48
CA VAL A 342 22.49 30.16 -13.60
C VAL A 342 21.47 31.27 -13.43
N LEU A 343 21.94 32.42 -12.95
CA LEU A 343 21.09 33.57 -12.67
C LEU A 343 20.96 34.49 -13.89
N GLU A 344 19.73 34.84 -14.25
CA GLU A 344 19.40 35.96 -15.12
C GLU A 344 18.60 36.99 -14.31
N THR A 345 18.83 38.28 -14.55
CA THR A 345 18.12 39.37 -13.86
C THR A 345 17.31 40.19 -14.86
N LYS A 346 16.07 40.55 -14.49
CA LYS A 346 15.22 41.46 -15.27
C LYS A 346 14.64 42.56 -14.37
N ALA A 347 14.42 43.74 -14.95
CA ALA A 347 13.66 44.78 -14.29
C ALA A 347 12.17 44.38 -14.19
N PRO A 348 11.42 44.82 -13.16
CA PRO A 348 9.99 44.55 -13.04
C PRO A 348 9.17 44.95 -14.27
N SER A 349 9.55 46.01 -14.98
CA SER A 349 8.90 46.46 -16.22
C SER A 349 9.00 45.46 -17.37
N ASP A 350 10.04 44.62 -17.37
CA ASP A 350 10.39 43.71 -18.47
C ASP A 350 9.88 42.28 -18.22
N TYR A 351 9.18 42.06 -17.10
CA TYR A 351 8.64 40.76 -16.72
C TYR A 351 7.14 40.68 -17.04
N ALA A 352 6.81 39.92 -18.09
CA ALA A 352 5.44 39.71 -18.55
C ALA A 352 4.65 38.62 -17.78
N GLY A 353 5.25 38.00 -16.75
CA GLY A 353 4.66 36.87 -16.02
C GLY A 353 5.07 35.50 -16.59
N GLY A 354 4.83 34.43 -15.81
CA GLY A 354 5.17 33.05 -16.19
C GLY A 354 6.64 32.69 -15.99
N MET A 355 6.94 31.39 -16.08
CA MET A 355 8.30 30.86 -15.86
C MET A 355 9.21 30.95 -17.09
N SER A 356 8.69 31.15 -18.30
CA SER A 356 9.44 31.44 -19.54
C SER A 356 10.76 30.66 -19.74
N GLY A 357 10.77 29.35 -19.47
CA GLY A 357 11.94 28.48 -19.64
C GLY A 357 13.00 28.51 -18.53
N TYR A 358 12.74 29.26 -17.45
CA TYR A 358 13.46 29.17 -16.18
C TYR A 358 12.94 27.99 -15.34
N ASP A 359 13.71 27.58 -14.34
CA ASP A 359 13.35 26.53 -13.39
C ASP A 359 12.70 27.09 -12.12
N VAL A 360 13.07 28.31 -11.72
CA VAL A 360 12.49 29.08 -10.61
C VAL A 360 12.52 30.58 -10.96
N VAL A 361 11.46 31.32 -10.59
CA VAL A 361 11.43 32.79 -10.70
C VAL A 361 11.37 33.40 -9.29
N VAL A 362 12.27 34.33 -9.00
CA VAL A 362 12.31 35.12 -7.75
C VAL A 362 11.74 36.50 -8.05
N LEU A 363 10.63 36.86 -7.41
CA LEU A 363 10.02 38.18 -7.47
C LEU A 363 10.38 38.93 -6.20
N ASP A 364 11.01 40.08 -6.35
CA ASP A 364 11.46 40.92 -5.23
C ASP A 364 10.73 42.27 -5.27
N SER A 365 9.89 42.49 -4.26
CA SER A 365 9.12 43.73 -4.07
C SER A 365 8.33 44.18 -5.31
N THR A 366 7.87 43.22 -6.12
CA THR A 366 7.07 43.43 -7.33
C THR A 366 5.89 42.46 -7.39
N SER A 367 4.69 42.99 -7.62
CA SER A 367 3.43 42.22 -7.58
C SER A 367 2.70 42.30 -8.92
N PRO A 368 3.12 41.53 -9.94
CA PRO A 368 2.45 41.49 -11.23
C PRO A 368 1.01 40.95 -11.10
N ALA A 369 0.14 41.33 -12.05
CA ALA A 369 -1.27 40.92 -12.02
C ALA A 369 -1.45 39.39 -12.16
N LYS A 370 -0.55 38.73 -12.89
CA LYS A 370 -0.59 37.28 -13.09
C LYS A 370 0.81 36.69 -13.23
N ILE A 371 1.14 35.69 -12.41
CA ILE A 371 2.40 34.91 -12.53
C ILE A 371 2.17 33.53 -13.17
N GLY A 372 0.95 32.99 -13.13
CA GLY A 372 0.61 31.69 -13.73
C GLY A 372 1.12 30.48 -12.95
N ALA A 373 1.07 29.31 -13.59
CA ALA A 373 1.57 28.05 -13.05
C ALA A 373 3.11 28.06 -12.98
N GLY A 374 3.68 27.43 -11.94
CA GLY A 374 5.14 27.36 -11.82
C GLY A 374 5.73 27.34 -10.41
N ARG A 375 7.03 27.66 -10.32
CA ARG A 375 7.86 27.64 -9.12
C ARG A 375 8.38 29.04 -8.83
N PHE A 376 8.01 29.60 -7.68
CA PHE A 376 8.26 31.00 -7.38
C PHE A 376 8.85 31.21 -5.98
N VAL A 377 9.78 32.15 -5.85
CA VAL A 377 10.11 32.77 -4.55
C VAL A 377 9.54 34.18 -4.60
N LEU A 378 8.65 34.51 -3.67
CA LEU A 378 7.98 35.80 -3.59
C LEU A 378 8.54 36.52 -2.36
N VAL A 379 9.38 37.53 -2.56
CA VAL A 379 9.95 38.34 -1.48
C VAL A 379 9.22 39.67 -1.46
N ASN A 380 8.54 39.97 -0.36
CA ASN A 380 7.74 41.18 -0.20
C ASN A 380 6.78 41.42 -1.38
N SER A 381 6.16 40.35 -1.88
CA SER A 381 5.38 40.35 -3.13
C SER A 381 4.09 39.57 -2.96
N THR A 382 2.98 40.10 -3.49
CA THR A 382 1.64 39.49 -3.46
C THR A 382 0.98 39.59 -4.84
N PRO A 383 1.36 38.74 -5.81
CA PRO A 383 0.79 38.77 -7.15
C PRO A 383 -0.71 38.43 -7.14
N GLY A 384 -1.49 39.05 -8.04
CA GLY A 384 -2.96 39.05 -7.97
C GLY A 384 -3.64 37.70 -8.20
N ASP A 385 -2.98 36.75 -8.88
CA ASP A 385 -3.48 35.39 -9.13
C ASP A 385 -3.00 34.36 -8.11
N VAL A 386 -2.24 34.78 -7.10
CA VAL A 386 -1.79 33.92 -6.00
C VAL A 386 -2.81 34.01 -4.86
N PRO A 387 -3.25 32.87 -4.27
CA PRO A 387 -4.29 32.83 -3.24
C PRO A 387 -3.76 33.32 -1.87
N ILE A 388 -3.24 34.54 -1.82
CA ILE A 388 -2.75 35.24 -0.62
C ILE A 388 -3.40 36.62 -0.60
N GLU A 389 -4.15 36.91 0.46
CA GLU A 389 -4.76 38.22 0.66
C GLU A 389 -3.87 39.05 1.58
N SER A 390 -3.48 40.25 1.14
CA SER A 390 -2.77 41.20 2.00
C SER A 390 -3.76 41.94 2.91
N LEU A 391 -3.47 41.97 4.21
CA LEU A 391 -4.25 42.61 5.26
C LEU A 391 -3.56 43.87 5.81
N GLY A 392 -2.60 44.44 5.07
CA GLY A 392 -1.76 45.56 5.50
C GLY A 392 -0.38 45.11 5.99
N THR A 393 0.21 45.87 6.91
CA THR A 393 1.55 45.63 7.47
C THR A 393 1.52 45.39 8.99
N MET A 394 2.58 44.79 9.51
CA MET A 394 2.84 44.55 10.92
C MET A 394 4.19 45.15 11.27
N GLU A 395 4.21 45.97 12.32
CA GLU A 395 5.44 46.54 12.87
C GLU A 395 6.05 45.59 13.90
N GLN A 396 7.37 45.41 13.82
CA GLN A 396 8.20 44.62 14.73
C GLN A 396 7.62 43.22 15.07
N PRO A 397 7.28 42.39 14.07
CA PRO A 397 6.69 41.09 14.33
C PRO A 397 7.67 40.18 15.09
N VAL A 398 7.23 39.68 16.24
CA VAL A 398 8.02 38.73 17.04
C VAL A 398 7.89 37.33 16.45
N VAL A 399 9.03 36.75 16.06
CA VAL A 399 9.12 35.34 15.65
C VAL A 399 8.69 34.44 16.81
N LEU A 400 7.70 33.59 16.57
CA LEU A 400 7.15 32.66 17.56
C LEU A 400 7.80 31.29 17.44
N ASP A 401 7.65 30.70 16.27
CA ASP A 401 8.18 29.40 15.95
C ASP A 401 8.57 29.34 14.48
N TRP A 402 9.43 28.39 14.16
CA TRP A 402 9.73 28.02 12.80
C TRP A 402 9.81 26.52 12.66
N ALA A 403 9.42 26.01 11.50
CA ALA A 403 9.33 24.59 11.24
C ALA A 403 10.73 23.98 11.06
N ARG A 404 11.44 23.71 12.17
CA ARG A 404 12.83 23.18 12.21
C ARG A 404 13.00 21.86 11.45
N SER A 405 11.96 21.05 11.38
CA SER A 405 11.94 19.78 10.62
C SER A 405 11.71 19.97 9.12
N HIS A 406 11.29 21.16 8.69
CA HIS A 406 11.02 21.41 7.28
C HIS A 406 12.34 21.57 6.48
N PRO A 407 12.45 21.00 5.26
CA PRO A 407 13.67 21.08 4.46
C PRO A 407 14.23 22.49 4.26
N ILE A 408 13.36 23.50 4.14
CA ILE A 408 13.76 24.91 3.98
C ILE A 408 14.53 25.46 5.21
N MET A 409 14.24 24.96 6.41
CA MET A 409 14.82 25.44 7.67
C MET A 409 16.01 24.60 8.15
N ARG A 410 16.53 23.67 7.34
CA ARG A 410 17.70 22.86 7.72
C ARG A 410 18.92 23.72 7.96
N PHE A 411 19.51 23.56 9.16
CA PHE A 411 20.68 24.31 9.62
C PHE A 411 20.44 25.83 9.78
N VAL A 412 19.17 26.24 9.90
CA VAL A 412 18.78 27.65 10.06
C VAL A 412 18.36 27.92 11.51
N ASP A 413 18.96 28.93 12.13
CA ASP A 413 18.53 29.49 13.41
C ASP A 413 17.98 30.91 13.20
N LEU A 414 16.72 31.12 13.60
CA LEU A 414 16.00 32.39 13.49
C LEU A 414 15.68 33.01 14.85
N SER A 415 16.19 32.45 15.95
CA SER A 415 15.92 32.90 17.32
C SER A 415 16.25 34.38 17.57
N ARG A 416 17.24 34.92 16.85
CA ARG A 416 17.76 36.29 17.00
C ARG A 416 17.45 37.19 15.81
N VAL A 417 16.62 36.74 14.86
CA VAL A 417 16.30 37.54 13.67
C VAL A 417 15.32 38.65 14.06
N GLY A 418 15.70 39.89 13.73
CA GLY A 418 14.86 41.06 13.87
C GLY A 418 14.19 41.39 12.54
N VAL A 419 12.87 41.57 12.57
CA VAL A 419 12.09 42.08 11.43
C VAL A 419 11.46 43.39 11.88
N GLU A 420 11.75 44.48 11.17
CA GLU A 420 11.21 45.81 11.48
C GLU A 420 9.77 45.93 10.99
N GLU A 421 9.48 45.41 9.80
CA GLU A 421 8.19 45.49 9.14
C GLU A 421 7.95 44.25 8.28
N ALA A 422 6.72 43.71 8.29
CA ALA A 422 6.29 42.62 7.43
C ALA A 422 4.84 42.82 6.94
N LEU A 423 4.52 42.29 5.77
CA LEU A 423 3.17 42.19 5.26
C LEU A 423 2.35 41.25 6.14
N ARG A 424 1.19 41.73 6.58
CA ARG A 424 0.15 40.88 7.15
C ARG A 424 -0.59 40.21 6.01
N MET A 425 -0.76 38.90 6.09
CA MET A 425 -1.46 38.15 5.05
C MET A 425 -2.40 37.09 5.62
N ARG A 426 -3.47 36.79 4.87
CA ARG A 426 -4.35 35.64 5.08
C ARG A 426 -4.22 34.66 3.91
N PRO A 427 -3.87 33.38 4.14
CA PRO A 427 -3.77 32.42 3.07
C PRO A 427 -5.19 32.02 2.66
N LEU A 428 -5.48 32.05 1.36
CA LEU A 428 -6.77 31.61 0.80
C LEU A 428 -6.74 30.15 0.33
N ALA A 429 -5.55 29.56 0.24
CA ALA A 429 -5.32 28.16 -0.12
C ALA A 429 -4.58 27.42 0.99
N ALA A 430 -4.69 26.08 0.97
CA ALA A 430 -3.91 25.22 1.83
C ALA A 430 -2.41 25.39 1.53
N GLY A 431 -1.62 25.47 2.59
CA GLY A 431 -0.18 25.64 2.52
C GLY A 431 0.44 25.46 3.90
N LYS A 432 1.74 25.72 4.01
CA LYS A 432 2.48 25.47 5.25
C LYS A 432 3.21 26.73 5.70
N THR A 433 2.89 27.21 6.90
CA THR A 433 3.67 28.25 7.57
C THR A 433 4.99 27.65 8.03
N VAL A 434 6.11 28.27 7.63
CA VAL A 434 7.46 27.82 8.03
C VAL A 434 8.07 28.75 9.05
N LEU A 435 7.69 30.03 9.02
CA LEU A 435 8.07 31.02 10.01
C LEU A 435 6.80 31.74 10.45
N GLU A 436 6.47 31.63 11.73
CA GLU A 436 5.24 32.15 12.31
C GLU A 436 5.50 33.34 13.23
N SER A 437 4.61 34.32 13.22
CA SER A 437 4.58 35.46 14.15
C SER A 437 3.17 35.61 14.77
N VAL A 438 3.05 36.46 15.79
CA VAL A 438 1.75 36.75 16.45
C VAL A 438 0.69 37.24 15.47
N GLY A 439 1.08 38.05 14.47
CA GLY A 439 0.15 38.66 13.55
C GLY A 439 -0.12 37.88 12.25
N GLY A 440 0.56 36.74 12.08
CA GLY A 440 0.44 35.88 10.90
C GLY A 440 1.77 35.24 10.47
N PRO A 441 1.77 34.48 9.36
CA PRO A 441 2.99 33.89 8.82
C PRO A 441 3.94 34.97 8.28
N LEU A 442 5.24 34.81 8.54
CA LEU A 442 6.31 35.61 7.94
C LEU A 442 6.94 34.89 6.74
N ILE A 443 6.96 33.55 6.76
CA ILE A 443 7.31 32.72 5.62
C ILE A 443 6.24 31.65 5.46
N PHE A 444 5.64 31.60 4.27
CA PHE A 444 4.54 30.71 3.93
C PHE A 444 4.84 29.94 2.65
N LEU A 445 4.51 28.65 2.65
CA LEU A 445 4.68 27.76 1.51
C LEU A 445 3.32 27.50 0.89
N LEU A 446 3.22 27.84 -0.39
CA LEU A 446 2.06 27.53 -1.20
C LEU A 446 2.34 26.27 -2.01
N GLU A 447 1.44 25.29 -1.92
CA GLU A 447 1.44 24.07 -2.73
C GLU A 447 0.06 23.88 -3.39
N GLU A 448 -0.09 24.40 -4.59
CA GLU A 448 -1.24 24.13 -5.47
C GLU A 448 -0.84 23.08 -6.53
N PRO A 449 -1.79 22.34 -7.13
CA PRO A 449 -1.48 21.30 -8.13
C PRO A 449 -0.61 21.76 -9.31
N GLN A 450 -0.62 23.06 -9.63
CA GLN A 450 0.14 23.65 -10.74
C GLN A 450 1.09 24.77 -10.29
N ARG A 451 1.20 25.06 -8.99
CA ARG A 451 2.01 26.17 -8.48
C ARG A 451 2.62 25.84 -7.14
N LYS A 452 3.93 26.03 -7.03
CA LYS A 452 4.69 25.93 -5.79
C LYS A 452 5.37 27.26 -5.52
N ALA A 453 5.16 27.86 -4.35
CA ALA A 453 5.79 29.12 -4.03
C ALA A 453 6.30 29.19 -2.59
N VAL A 454 7.44 29.83 -2.41
CA VAL A 454 7.94 30.27 -1.10
C VAL A 454 7.67 31.75 -1.00
N TRP A 455 6.75 32.13 -0.12
CA TRP A 455 6.44 33.52 0.16
C TRP A 455 7.19 33.98 1.40
N VAL A 456 7.92 35.08 1.27
CA VAL A 456 8.65 35.79 2.33
C VAL A 456 8.01 37.15 2.48
N GLY A 457 7.40 37.39 3.64
CA GLY A 457 6.49 38.50 3.85
C GLY A 457 7.11 39.84 4.18
N PHE A 458 8.43 39.94 4.28
CA PHE A 458 9.13 41.14 4.70
C PHE A 458 10.16 41.55 3.66
N ASP A 459 10.41 42.85 3.57
CA ASP A 459 11.51 43.40 2.78
C ASP A 459 12.85 43.03 3.43
N LEU A 460 13.79 42.52 2.63
CA LEU A 460 15.14 42.18 3.07
C LEU A 460 15.93 43.40 3.57
N PHE A 461 15.56 44.63 3.19
CA PHE A 461 16.14 45.86 3.75
C PHE A 461 15.54 46.27 5.10
N LYS A 462 14.44 45.65 5.52
CA LYS A 462 13.74 45.88 6.80
C LYS A 462 13.93 44.73 7.80
N THR A 463 15.04 44.02 7.68
CA THR A 463 15.43 42.93 8.59
C THR A 463 16.95 42.79 8.64
N ASP A 464 17.48 42.22 9.72
CA ASP A 464 18.89 41.84 9.82
C ASP A 464 19.21 40.48 9.20
N LEU A 465 18.21 39.78 8.62
CA LEU A 465 18.34 38.45 8.05
C LEU A 465 19.48 38.35 6.99
N PRO A 466 19.63 39.26 6.01
CA PRO A 466 20.70 39.17 5.02
C PRO A 466 22.12 39.23 5.57
N LEU A 467 22.29 39.73 6.80
CA LEU A 467 23.58 39.81 7.50
C LEU A 467 23.91 38.54 8.30
N ARG A 468 23.02 37.53 8.26
CA ARG A 468 23.13 36.28 9.01
C ARG A 468 23.35 35.10 8.06
N VAL A 469 24.02 34.06 8.57
CA VAL A 469 24.23 32.79 7.85
C VAL A 469 22.90 32.12 7.45
N ALA A 470 21.82 32.39 8.20
CA ALA A 470 20.47 31.92 7.92
C ALA A 470 19.96 32.30 6.51
N PHE A 471 20.29 33.50 5.99
CA PHE A 471 19.77 33.99 4.72
C PHE A 471 20.18 33.15 3.50
N PRO A 472 21.49 32.96 3.19
CA PRO A 472 21.89 32.15 2.05
C PRO A 472 21.43 30.69 2.18
N LEU A 473 21.33 30.15 3.42
CA LEU A 473 20.81 28.81 3.67
C LEU A 473 19.31 28.69 3.35
N ILE A 474 18.47 29.63 3.83
CA ILE A 474 17.04 29.66 3.51
C ILE A 474 16.83 29.76 2.00
N LEU A 475 17.58 30.62 1.33
CA LEU A 475 17.44 30.81 -0.12
C LEU A 475 17.83 29.54 -0.89
N SER A 476 19.00 28.94 -0.59
CA SER A 476 19.44 27.69 -1.24
C SER A 476 18.49 26.52 -0.94
N ASN A 477 18.04 26.36 0.31
CA ASN A 477 17.07 25.32 0.66
C ASN A 477 15.69 25.57 0.02
N SER A 478 15.28 26.83 -0.16
CA SER A 478 14.04 27.21 -0.87
C SER A 478 14.11 26.83 -2.35
N LEU A 479 15.22 27.11 -3.02
CA LEU A 479 15.43 26.69 -4.41
C LEU A 479 15.37 25.17 -4.55
N ARG A 480 16.04 24.42 -3.65
CA ARG A 480 16.00 22.95 -3.62
C ARG A 480 14.60 22.40 -3.30
N TRP A 481 13.82 23.09 -2.48
CA TRP A 481 12.46 22.66 -2.18
C TRP A 481 11.47 22.96 -3.31
N LEU A 482 11.63 24.11 -3.99
CA LEU A 482 10.83 24.51 -5.15
C LEU A 482 11.11 23.62 -6.35
N TYR A 483 12.39 23.41 -6.61
CA TYR A 483 12.89 22.51 -7.61
C TYR A 483 13.77 21.51 -6.86
N PRO A 484 13.24 20.33 -6.48
CA PRO A 484 14.06 19.23 -6.01
C PRO A 484 15.00 18.80 -7.14
N VAL A 485 16.11 19.54 -7.32
CA VAL A 485 17.28 19.08 -8.06
C VAL A 485 17.94 18.14 -7.09
N GLY A 486 17.68 16.87 -7.32
CA GLY A 486 17.94 15.87 -6.31
C GLY A 486 16.78 14.94 -6.32
N LEU A 487 16.68 14.18 -7.41
CA LEU A 487 16.83 12.76 -7.16
C LEU A 487 18.16 12.65 -6.41
N ASP A 488 18.14 12.61 -5.08
CA ASP A 488 19.31 12.09 -4.38
C ASP A 488 19.59 10.73 -5.03
N GLY A 489 20.84 10.30 -5.16
CA GLY A 489 21.13 8.99 -5.78
C GLY A 489 20.30 7.86 -5.14
N SER A 490 19.88 8.04 -3.89
CA SER A 490 18.91 7.18 -3.17
C SER A 490 17.51 7.14 -3.77
N ASP A 491 16.97 8.25 -4.30
CA ASP A 491 15.61 8.28 -4.86
C ASP A 491 15.54 7.57 -6.22
N LEU A 492 16.69 7.41 -6.89
CA LEU A 492 16.85 6.57 -8.09
C LEU A 492 17.30 5.15 -7.78
N MET A 493 17.30 4.74 -6.51
CA MET A 493 17.64 3.40 -6.09
C MET A 493 16.47 2.81 -5.32
N VAL A 494 15.88 1.75 -5.87
CA VAL A 494 14.70 1.10 -5.29
C VAL A 494 15.05 -0.34 -4.93
N SER A 495 14.48 -0.85 -3.85
CA SER A 495 14.53 -2.29 -3.55
C SER A 495 13.68 -3.07 -4.56
N ALA A 496 14.15 -4.22 -4.99
CA ALA A 496 13.40 -5.09 -5.87
C ALA A 496 12.04 -5.49 -5.26
N GLY A 497 10.99 -5.51 -6.07
CA GLY A 497 9.60 -5.71 -5.65
C GLY A 497 8.90 -4.48 -5.05
N ALA A 498 9.63 -3.40 -4.73
CA ALA A 498 9.03 -2.14 -4.26
C ALA A 498 8.69 -1.20 -5.45
N PRO A 499 7.57 -0.46 -5.38
CA PRO A 499 7.19 0.44 -6.47
C PRO A 499 8.12 1.65 -6.57
N PHE A 500 8.53 2.00 -7.79
CA PHE A 500 9.21 3.25 -8.09
C PHE A 500 8.19 4.38 -8.22
N LEU A 501 8.41 5.48 -7.50
CA LEU A 501 7.54 6.66 -7.48
C LEU A 501 8.33 7.89 -7.95
N LEU A 502 7.79 8.62 -8.93
CA LEU A 502 8.42 9.84 -9.45
C LEU A 502 7.38 10.93 -9.72
N THR A 503 7.64 12.15 -9.26
CA THR A 503 6.82 13.31 -9.61
C THR A 503 7.11 13.71 -11.06
N VAL A 504 6.07 13.72 -11.90
CA VAL A 504 6.20 14.06 -13.34
C VAL A 504 5.84 15.51 -13.62
N GLU A 505 6.38 16.06 -14.71
CA GLU A 505 6.06 17.42 -15.15
C GLU A 505 4.60 17.57 -15.56
N HIS A 506 4.10 18.80 -15.46
CA HIS A 506 2.73 19.12 -15.84
C HIS A 506 2.49 18.85 -17.33
N GLY A 507 1.41 18.12 -17.64
CA GLY A 507 1.02 17.78 -19.02
C GLY A 507 1.48 16.41 -19.52
N VAL A 508 2.32 15.68 -18.77
CA VAL A 508 2.71 14.30 -19.11
C VAL A 508 1.56 13.34 -18.76
N GLN A 509 0.97 12.72 -19.78
CA GLN A 509 -0.12 11.74 -19.63
C GLN A 509 0.33 10.29 -19.85
N GLU A 510 1.46 10.10 -20.51
CA GLU A 510 1.99 8.77 -20.84
C GLU A 510 3.45 8.66 -20.41
N ALA A 511 3.80 7.48 -19.92
CA ALA A 511 5.15 7.12 -19.58
C ALA A 511 5.38 5.63 -19.83
N THR A 512 6.59 5.31 -20.29
CA THR A 512 7.01 3.93 -20.52
C THR A 512 8.29 3.63 -19.76
N VAL A 513 8.38 2.47 -19.17
CA VAL A 513 9.58 1.97 -18.51
C VAL A 513 10.11 0.79 -19.30
N ARG A 514 11.40 0.83 -19.63
CA ARG A 514 12.17 -0.28 -20.18
C ARG A 514 12.89 -0.96 -19.01
N ASP A 515 12.65 -2.26 -18.85
CA ASP A 515 13.31 -3.09 -17.84
C ASP A 515 14.73 -3.53 -18.31
N PRO A 516 15.54 -4.15 -17.42
CA PRO A 516 16.88 -4.61 -17.76
C PRO A 516 16.93 -5.68 -18.86
N ASP A 517 15.80 -6.35 -19.12
CA ASP A 517 15.62 -7.36 -20.18
C ASP A 517 15.10 -6.74 -21.49
N ASP A 518 15.18 -5.41 -21.63
CA ASP A 518 14.71 -4.64 -22.79
C ASP A 518 13.19 -4.68 -23.04
N ARG A 519 12.38 -5.15 -22.09
CA ARG A 519 10.92 -5.17 -22.23
C ARG A 519 10.35 -3.82 -21.83
N VAL A 520 9.46 -3.29 -22.67
CA VAL A 520 8.83 -1.98 -22.47
C VAL A 520 7.43 -2.15 -21.90
N ARG A 521 7.14 -1.42 -20.82
CA ARG A 521 5.88 -1.48 -20.09
C ARG A 521 5.37 -0.08 -19.80
N LYS A 522 4.05 0.10 -19.71
CA LYS A 522 3.46 1.40 -19.37
C LYS A 522 3.55 1.63 -17.86
N ALA A 523 3.93 2.84 -17.46
CA ALA A 523 3.83 3.29 -16.08
C ALA A 523 2.53 4.06 -15.86
N GLU A 524 1.96 3.96 -14.66
CA GLU A 524 0.72 4.64 -14.32
C GLU A 524 0.98 6.04 -13.80
N ILE A 525 0.24 7.03 -14.29
CA ILE A 525 0.33 8.42 -13.81
C ILE A 525 -1.00 8.78 -13.15
N THR A 526 -0.97 9.11 -11.87
CA THR A 526 -2.14 9.56 -11.10
C THR A 526 -1.82 10.90 -10.44
N ARG A 527 -2.59 11.95 -10.77
CA ARG A 527 -2.48 13.30 -10.16
C ARG A 527 -1.05 13.89 -10.17
N GLY A 528 -0.30 13.67 -11.25
CA GLY A 528 1.08 14.19 -11.40
C GLY A 528 2.17 13.36 -10.73
N ALA A 529 1.83 12.19 -10.16
CA ALA A 529 2.78 11.20 -9.68
C ALA A 529 2.75 9.96 -10.58
N LEU A 530 3.93 9.54 -11.03
CA LEU A 530 4.16 8.28 -11.73
C LEU A 530 4.44 7.17 -10.72
N SER A 531 3.82 6.01 -10.93
CA SER A 531 4.06 4.78 -10.18
C SER A 531 4.36 3.63 -11.12
N PHE A 532 5.39 2.86 -10.78
CA PHE A 532 5.77 1.65 -11.51
C PHE A 532 6.12 0.53 -10.52
N GLY A 533 5.28 -0.51 -10.46
CA GLY A 533 5.41 -1.62 -9.50
C GLY A 533 6.12 -2.87 -10.03
N GLN A 534 6.50 -2.93 -11.31
CA GLN A 534 7.09 -4.13 -11.93
C GLN A 534 8.62 -4.08 -11.87
N THR A 535 9.14 -4.04 -10.66
CA THR A 535 10.56 -3.95 -10.29
C THR A 535 11.11 -5.31 -9.85
N ASP A 536 10.77 -6.36 -10.60
CA ASP A 536 11.00 -7.77 -10.28
C ASP A 536 12.37 -8.31 -10.76
N ALA A 537 13.20 -7.48 -11.38
CA ALA A 537 14.55 -7.84 -11.85
C ALA A 537 15.59 -6.83 -11.32
N VAL A 538 16.77 -7.32 -10.94
CA VAL A 538 17.88 -6.45 -10.54
C VAL A 538 18.53 -5.84 -11.78
N GLY A 539 18.77 -4.54 -11.76
CA GLY A 539 19.40 -3.84 -12.87
C GLY A 539 18.99 -2.38 -13.01
N VAL A 540 19.30 -1.81 -14.17
CA VAL A 540 18.98 -0.42 -14.50
C VAL A 540 17.75 -0.37 -15.39
N TYR A 541 16.76 0.38 -14.93
CA TYR A 541 15.52 0.65 -15.63
C TYR A 541 15.59 2.04 -16.27
N THR A 542 14.98 2.17 -17.44
CA THR A 542 14.94 3.43 -18.18
C THR A 542 13.49 3.88 -18.33
N LEU A 543 13.14 4.95 -17.63
CA LEU A 543 11.85 5.62 -17.71
C LEU A 543 11.89 6.70 -18.80
N THR A 544 10.91 6.67 -19.70
CA THR A 544 10.73 7.69 -20.75
C THR A 544 9.42 8.42 -20.53
N THR A 545 9.47 9.75 -20.38
CA THR A 545 8.32 10.66 -20.21
C THR A 545 8.40 11.79 -21.24
N GLY A 546 7.61 11.72 -22.32
CA GLY A 546 7.69 12.67 -23.43
C GLY A 546 9.11 12.75 -24.03
N ASN A 547 9.80 13.87 -23.84
CA ASN A 547 11.18 14.09 -24.30
C ASN A 547 12.26 13.81 -23.24
N ARG A 548 11.89 13.27 -22.06
CA ARG A 548 12.83 12.99 -20.98
C ARG A 548 13.06 11.51 -20.78
N GLU A 549 14.31 11.18 -20.54
CA GLU A 549 14.77 9.87 -20.10
C GLU A 549 15.31 9.99 -18.67
N VAL A 550 14.84 9.15 -17.77
CA VAL A 550 15.31 9.05 -16.38
C VAL A 550 15.69 7.60 -16.13
N ARG A 551 16.89 7.36 -15.62
CA ARG A 551 17.33 6.02 -15.24
C ARG A 551 17.20 5.84 -13.74
N PHE A 552 16.76 4.66 -13.32
CA PHE A 552 16.75 4.27 -11.91
C PHE A 552 17.28 2.83 -11.78
N ALA A 553 17.86 2.51 -10.63
CA ALA A 553 18.41 1.20 -10.32
C ALA A 553 17.48 0.45 -9.37
N VAL A 554 17.34 -0.84 -9.62
CA VAL A 554 16.63 -1.79 -8.76
C VAL A 554 17.64 -2.80 -8.24
N ASN A 555 17.69 -2.98 -6.91
CA ASN A 555 18.63 -3.88 -6.24
C ASN A 555 17.91 -4.78 -5.24
N LEU A 556 18.38 -6.01 -5.05
CA LEU A 556 17.82 -6.91 -4.04
C LEU A 556 18.13 -6.40 -2.62
N VAL A 557 19.42 -6.22 -2.29
CA VAL A 557 19.93 -5.69 -1.00
C VAL A 557 19.16 -6.18 0.24
N ASP A 558 18.85 -7.48 0.27
CA ASP A 558 18.07 -8.12 1.33
C ASP A 558 18.88 -9.28 1.94
N ALA A 559 19.24 -9.14 3.22
CA ALA A 559 20.04 -10.15 3.91
C ALA A 559 19.29 -11.47 4.18
N THR A 560 17.96 -11.46 4.19
CA THR A 560 17.13 -12.65 4.38
C THR A 560 17.15 -13.48 3.10
N GLU A 561 16.93 -12.85 1.95
CA GLU A 561 16.98 -13.51 0.64
C GLU A 561 18.40 -13.95 0.26
N SER A 562 19.43 -13.17 0.59
CA SER A 562 20.83 -13.59 0.42
C SER A 562 21.22 -14.75 1.34
N ASN A 563 20.52 -14.98 2.45
CA ASN A 563 20.77 -16.12 3.31
C ASN A 563 20.02 -17.36 2.81
N ILE A 564 20.58 -18.00 1.78
CA ILE A 564 19.98 -19.19 1.18
C ILE A 564 20.05 -20.44 2.07
N ARG A 565 20.62 -20.38 3.27
CA ARG A 565 20.67 -21.53 4.18
C ARG A 565 19.23 -21.97 4.52
N PRO A 566 18.86 -23.24 4.27
CA PRO A 566 17.51 -23.72 4.57
C PRO A 566 17.16 -23.50 6.04
N GLN A 567 16.09 -22.73 6.28
CA GLN A 567 15.59 -22.50 7.63
C GLN A 567 14.61 -23.61 8.02
N PRO A 568 14.53 -23.97 9.32
CA PRO A 568 13.54 -24.92 9.79
C PRO A 568 12.13 -24.36 9.55
N LEU A 569 11.37 -25.03 8.69
CA LEU A 569 9.99 -24.67 8.40
C LEU A 569 9.09 -24.92 9.64
N PRO A 570 7.99 -24.17 9.79
CA PRO A 570 7.04 -24.41 10.86
C PRO A 570 6.58 -25.87 10.87
N VAL A 571 6.68 -26.51 12.02
CA VAL A 571 6.12 -27.85 12.21
C VAL A 571 4.61 -27.69 12.23
N ALA A 572 3.93 -28.15 11.18
CA ALA A 572 2.49 -28.28 11.20
C ALA A 572 2.13 -29.15 12.43
N PRO A 573 1.13 -28.76 13.25
CA PRO A 573 0.70 -29.60 14.37
C PRO A 573 0.44 -31.01 13.83
N PRO A 574 0.86 -32.07 14.56
CA PRO A 574 0.64 -33.44 14.11
C PRO A 574 -0.83 -33.57 13.73
N PRO A 575 -1.17 -34.17 12.58
CA PRO A 575 -2.56 -34.38 12.23
C PRO A 575 -3.19 -35.06 13.44
N THR A 576 -4.19 -34.43 14.05
CA THR A 576 -4.90 -35.00 15.20
C THR A 576 -5.19 -36.44 14.83
N THR A 577 -4.68 -37.38 15.62
CA THR A 577 -4.79 -38.81 15.43
C THR A 577 -6.26 -39.22 15.35
N GLY A 578 -6.79 -39.09 14.14
CA GLY A 578 -8.08 -39.52 13.62
C GLY A 578 -7.96 -39.84 12.12
N GLY A 579 -6.73 -39.91 11.60
CA GLY A 579 -6.41 -40.18 10.19
C GLY A 579 -6.52 -41.65 9.79
N GLY A 580 -7.51 -42.39 10.30
CA GLY A 580 -8.06 -43.51 9.56
C GLY A 580 -9.06 -42.91 8.59
N GLY A 581 -8.61 -42.53 7.39
CA GLY A 581 -9.36 -41.70 6.43
C GLY A 581 -10.87 -41.82 6.57
N GLU A 582 -11.48 -40.86 7.29
CA GLU A 582 -12.91 -40.88 7.53
C GLU A 582 -13.59 -40.90 6.18
N ALA A 583 -14.42 -41.92 5.99
CA ALA A 583 -15.15 -42.11 4.75
C ALA A 583 -16.19 -40.99 4.64
N PHE A 584 -15.83 -39.89 3.98
CA PHE A 584 -16.76 -38.80 3.74
C PHE A 584 -17.88 -39.29 2.82
N THR A 585 -19.10 -39.00 3.24
CA THR A 585 -20.32 -39.31 2.50
C THR A 585 -20.57 -38.20 1.49
N TYR A 586 -20.29 -38.48 0.21
CA TYR A 586 -20.65 -37.57 -0.87
C TYR A 586 -21.88 -38.08 -1.62
N GLN A 587 -22.72 -37.15 -2.06
CA GLN A 587 -23.91 -37.47 -2.82
C GLN A 587 -23.58 -37.51 -4.31
N ARG A 588 -23.54 -38.70 -4.90
CA ARG A 588 -23.45 -38.87 -6.35
C ARG A 588 -24.84 -38.83 -6.95
N GLU A 589 -25.07 -37.88 -7.83
CA GLU A 589 -26.30 -37.81 -8.60
C GLU A 589 -26.35 -38.91 -9.68
N LEU A 590 -27.48 -39.61 -9.77
CA LEU A 590 -27.69 -40.68 -10.75
C LEU A 590 -28.48 -40.22 -11.99
N TRP A 591 -28.78 -38.93 -12.14
CA TRP A 591 -29.59 -38.48 -13.29
C TRP A 591 -28.90 -38.72 -14.64
N ARG A 592 -27.57 -38.63 -14.72
CA ARG A 592 -26.82 -38.90 -15.97
C ARG A 592 -27.03 -40.33 -16.48
N PRO A 593 -26.76 -41.38 -15.68
CA PRO A 593 -27.01 -42.75 -16.13
C PRO A 593 -28.50 -43.02 -16.41
N LEU A 594 -29.42 -42.43 -15.63
CA LEU A 594 -30.86 -42.55 -15.87
C LEU A 594 -31.29 -41.88 -17.18
N LEU A 595 -30.76 -40.70 -17.49
CA LEU A 595 -31.01 -39.97 -18.74
C LEU A 595 -30.41 -40.72 -19.93
N THR A 596 -29.21 -41.28 -19.81
CA THR A 596 -28.63 -42.13 -20.87
C THR A 596 -29.45 -43.39 -21.09
N LEU A 597 -29.98 -44.02 -20.04
CA LEU A 597 -30.85 -45.18 -20.17
C LEU A 597 -32.20 -44.81 -20.81
N ALA A 598 -32.75 -43.64 -20.48
CA ALA A 598 -33.94 -43.10 -21.13
C ALA A 598 -33.69 -42.84 -22.62
N LEU A 599 -32.56 -42.23 -22.98
CA LEU A 599 -32.13 -41.99 -24.35
C LEU A 599 -32.02 -43.30 -25.14
N LEU A 600 -31.36 -44.33 -24.58
CA LEU A 600 -31.24 -45.65 -25.20
C LEU A 600 -32.60 -46.34 -25.36
N THR A 601 -33.48 -46.22 -24.36
CA THR A 601 -34.83 -46.80 -24.40
C THR A 601 -35.67 -46.14 -25.50
N LEU A 602 -35.61 -44.82 -25.65
CA LEU A 602 -36.29 -44.08 -26.73
C LEU A 602 -35.69 -44.36 -28.10
N ALA A 603 -34.36 -44.53 -28.19
CA ALA A 603 -33.70 -44.91 -29.44
C ALA A 603 -34.14 -46.32 -29.88
N PHE A 604 -34.24 -47.25 -28.94
CA PHE A 604 -34.74 -48.61 -29.19
C PHE A 604 -36.23 -48.63 -29.55
N GLU A 605 -37.07 -47.86 -28.86
CA GLU A 605 -38.49 -47.69 -29.22
C GLU A 605 -38.65 -47.10 -30.62
N GLY A 606 -37.89 -46.06 -30.94
CA GLY A 606 -37.89 -45.43 -32.26
C GLY A 606 -37.44 -46.37 -33.36
N PHE A 607 -36.42 -47.19 -33.09
CA PHE A 607 -35.97 -48.25 -34.00
C PHE A 607 -37.04 -49.32 -34.24
N LEU A 608 -37.70 -49.81 -33.18
CA LEU A 608 -38.80 -50.77 -33.32
C LEU A 608 -40.00 -50.17 -34.06
N TYR A 609 -40.31 -48.90 -33.83
CA TYR A 609 -41.34 -48.17 -34.58
C TYR A 609 -40.98 -48.06 -36.07
N TRP A 610 -39.75 -47.66 -36.39
CA TRP A 610 -39.25 -47.56 -37.76
C TRP A 610 -39.29 -48.91 -38.48
N ARG A 611 -38.83 -49.98 -37.81
CA ARG A 611 -38.87 -51.36 -38.31
C ARG A 611 -40.31 -51.85 -38.55
N ARG A 612 -41.25 -51.55 -37.63
CA ARG A 612 -42.66 -51.94 -37.73
C ARG A 612 -43.39 -51.24 -38.88
N GLN A 613 -43.07 -49.98 -39.15
CA GLN A 613 -43.73 -49.19 -40.20
C GLN A 613 -43.20 -49.46 -41.61
N THR A 614 -42.00 -50.04 -41.71
CA THR A 614 -41.31 -50.33 -42.98
C THR A 614 -41.31 -51.82 -43.32
N ALA A 615 -42.11 -52.61 -42.59
CA ALA A 615 -42.13 -54.07 -42.69
C ALA A 615 -40.72 -54.72 -42.60
N GLY A 616 -39.84 -54.12 -41.80
CA GLY A 616 -38.47 -54.58 -41.60
C GLY A 616 -37.44 -54.10 -42.63
N ARG A 617 -37.83 -53.36 -43.66
CA ARG A 617 -36.92 -52.88 -44.72
C ARG A 617 -36.13 -51.63 -44.33
N LEU A 618 -36.49 -50.95 -43.23
CA LEU A 618 -35.85 -49.72 -42.76
C LEU A 618 -35.83 -48.62 -43.84
N ASP A 619 -36.83 -48.61 -44.72
CA ASP A 619 -37.01 -47.54 -45.70
C ASP A 619 -37.71 -46.32 -45.08
N TRP A 620 -37.97 -45.28 -45.87
CA TRP A 620 -38.76 -44.14 -45.39
C TRP A 620 -40.25 -44.50 -45.28
N PRO A 621 -40.95 -44.17 -44.18
CA PRO A 621 -42.38 -44.49 -44.03
C PRO A 621 -43.24 -43.90 -45.16
N SER A 622 -44.18 -44.68 -45.69
CA SER A 622 -45.01 -44.26 -46.83
C SER A 622 -46.08 -43.22 -46.46
N ARG A 623 -46.56 -43.22 -45.22
CA ARG A 623 -47.57 -42.26 -44.72
C ARG A 623 -46.94 -41.02 -44.13
N GLN A 624 -47.47 -39.84 -44.46
CA GLN A 624 -46.98 -38.54 -43.95
C GLN A 624 -47.02 -38.46 -42.41
N ALA A 625 -48.08 -38.99 -41.78
CA ALA A 625 -48.19 -39.01 -40.32
C ALA A 625 -47.08 -39.85 -39.65
N ASP A 626 -46.65 -40.95 -40.26
CA ASP A 626 -45.58 -41.80 -39.72
C ASP A 626 -44.19 -41.16 -39.89
N ARG A 627 -44.01 -40.32 -40.93
CA ARG A 627 -42.80 -39.49 -41.12
C ARG A 627 -42.65 -38.44 -40.04
N TRP A 628 -43.73 -37.69 -39.74
CA TRP A 628 -43.75 -36.72 -38.64
C TRP A 628 -43.49 -37.37 -37.28
N ALA A 629 -44.08 -38.54 -37.05
CA ALA A 629 -43.87 -39.29 -35.81
C ALA A 629 -42.44 -39.83 -35.66
N LEU A 630 -41.77 -40.21 -36.75
CA LEU A 630 -40.35 -40.57 -36.74
C LEU A 630 -39.47 -39.32 -36.51
N GLY A 631 -39.76 -38.22 -37.20
CA GLY A 631 -39.04 -36.94 -37.03
C GLY A 631 -39.10 -36.40 -35.60
N ALA A 632 -40.27 -36.44 -34.96
CA ALA A 632 -40.44 -36.00 -33.57
C ALA A 632 -39.59 -36.83 -32.58
N ARG A 633 -39.46 -38.14 -32.82
CA ARG A 633 -38.61 -39.03 -32.01
C ARG A 633 -37.13 -38.71 -32.19
N VAL A 634 -36.68 -38.52 -33.43
CA VAL A 634 -35.29 -38.11 -33.70
C VAL A 634 -34.98 -36.76 -33.06
N ALA A 635 -35.88 -35.78 -33.17
CA ALA A 635 -35.73 -34.49 -32.50
C ALA A 635 -35.64 -34.63 -30.97
N SER A 636 -36.45 -35.51 -30.37
CA SER A 636 -36.37 -35.79 -28.93
C SER A 636 -35.03 -36.40 -28.53
N LEU A 637 -34.47 -37.32 -29.31
CA LEU A 637 -33.14 -37.88 -29.07
C LEU A 637 -32.05 -36.80 -29.14
N VAL A 638 -32.12 -35.89 -30.12
CA VAL A 638 -31.17 -34.78 -30.26
C VAL A 638 -31.24 -33.83 -29.05
N VAL A 639 -32.43 -33.46 -28.59
CA VAL A 639 -32.61 -32.59 -27.42
C VAL A 639 -32.09 -33.27 -26.14
N LEU A 640 -32.34 -34.55 -25.95
CA LEU A 640 -31.83 -35.31 -24.80
C LEU A 640 -30.29 -35.45 -24.84
N ALA A 641 -29.70 -35.63 -26.02
CA ALA A 641 -28.26 -35.64 -26.21
C ALA A 641 -27.63 -34.26 -25.91
N TRP A 642 -28.28 -33.17 -26.32
CA TRP A 642 -27.86 -31.81 -25.98
C TRP A 642 -28.00 -31.51 -24.48
N ALA A 643 -29.03 -32.04 -23.81
CA ALA A 643 -29.16 -31.91 -22.36
C ALA A 643 -28.01 -32.59 -21.60
N LEU A 644 -27.44 -33.67 -22.14
CA LEU A 644 -26.26 -34.33 -21.55
C LEU A 644 -25.00 -33.46 -21.57
N THR A 645 -24.90 -32.48 -22.47
CA THR A 645 -23.73 -31.59 -22.58
C THR A 645 -23.74 -30.41 -21.60
N GLN A 646 -24.81 -30.23 -20.81
CA GLN A 646 -24.93 -29.17 -19.78
C GLN A 646 -24.53 -27.77 -20.25
N PRO A 647 -25.24 -27.16 -21.22
CA PRO A 647 -24.97 -25.78 -21.61
C PRO A 647 -25.10 -24.84 -20.40
N GLN A 648 -24.04 -24.09 -20.09
CA GLN A 648 -24.03 -23.10 -19.01
C GLN A 648 -24.27 -21.70 -19.59
N PHE A 649 -25.16 -20.94 -18.98
CA PHE A 649 -25.42 -19.54 -19.30
C PHE A 649 -24.98 -18.66 -18.12
N THR A 650 -24.16 -17.64 -18.38
CA THR A 650 -23.79 -16.65 -17.37
C THR A 650 -25.00 -15.75 -17.08
N ARG A 651 -25.35 -15.57 -15.81
CA ARG A 651 -26.44 -14.71 -15.38
C ARG A 651 -25.86 -13.46 -14.73
N TRP A 652 -26.09 -12.31 -15.35
CA TRP A 652 -25.72 -11.00 -14.80
C TRP A 652 -26.60 -10.71 -13.58
N VAL A 653 -26.00 -10.42 -12.43
CA VAL A 653 -26.70 -10.04 -11.20
C VAL A 653 -26.21 -8.64 -10.81
N ASP A 654 -27.13 -7.67 -10.83
CA ASP A 654 -26.89 -6.30 -10.35
C ASP A 654 -27.00 -6.27 -8.81
N ARG A 655 -25.91 -6.60 -8.11
CA ARG A 655 -25.79 -6.60 -6.63
C ARG A 655 -24.59 -5.76 -6.20
N GLN A 656 -24.76 -4.96 -5.14
CA GLN A 656 -23.68 -4.18 -4.52
C GLN A 656 -23.36 -4.64 -3.10
N ASN A 657 -22.08 -4.57 -2.72
CA ASN A 657 -21.60 -4.77 -1.35
C ASN A 657 -20.94 -3.49 -0.83
N VAL A 658 -21.34 -3.02 0.35
CA VAL A 658 -20.85 -1.75 0.92
C VAL A 658 -20.32 -1.95 2.34
N PHE A 659 -19.09 -1.54 2.61
CA PHE A 659 -18.59 -1.40 3.98
C PHE A 659 -18.55 0.06 4.41
N PHE A 660 -19.14 0.37 5.56
CA PHE A 660 -19.00 1.66 6.22
C PHE A 660 -17.84 1.58 7.22
N LEU A 661 -16.84 2.44 7.06
CA LEU A 661 -15.72 2.61 7.99
C LEU A 661 -16.01 3.83 8.87
N LEU A 662 -16.26 3.62 10.16
CA LEU A 662 -16.60 4.67 11.12
C LEU A 662 -15.42 4.94 12.07
N ASP A 663 -14.92 6.17 12.04
CA ASP A 663 -13.85 6.63 12.92
C ASP A 663 -14.34 6.83 14.36
N ALA A 664 -13.68 6.16 15.30
CA ALA A 664 -13.97 6.22 16.72
C ALA A 664 -12.77 6.72 17.54
N SER A 665 -11.80 7.39 16.90
CA SER A 665 -10.63 7.98 17.54
C SER A 665 -10.93 9.25 18.34
N ASP A 666 -10.03 9.58 19.27
CA ASP A 666 -10.16 10.70 20.22
C ASP A 666 -10.17 12.09 19.54
N SER A 667 -9.73 12.20 18.29
CA SER A 667 -9.87 13.44 17.51
C SER A 667 -11.31 13.72 17.09
N VAL A 668 -12.19 12.72 17.13
CA VAL A 668 -13.61 12.83 16.78
C VAL A 668 -14.46 12.94 18.04
N SER A 669 -15.22 14.03 18.18
CA SER A 669 -16.11 14.25 19.33
C SER A 669 -17.22 13.18 19.42
N LEU A 670 -17.75 12.94 20.62
CA LEU A 670 -18.87 12.00 20.80
C LEU A 670 -20.09 12.37 19.95
N ALA A 671 -20.38 13.66 19.78
CA ALA A 671 -21.47 14.15 18.94
C ALA A 671 -21.22 13.87 17.45
N ALA A 672 -19.98 14.03 16.98
CA ALA A 672 -19.59 13.73 15.61
C ALA A 672 -19.62 12.22 15.33
N ARG A 673 -19.13 11.38 16.26
CA ARG A 673 -19.25 9.91 16.18
C ARG A 673 -20.71 9.48 16.04
N GLU A 674 -21.61 10.08 16.83
CA GLU A 674 -23.04 9.80 16.75
C GLU A 674 -23.67 10.27 15.43
N SER A 675 -23.24 11.41 14.90
CA SER A 675 -23.64 11.88 13.58
C SER A 675 -23.22 10.88 12.48
N GLY A 676 -21.97 10.40 12.53
CA GLY A 676 -21.44 9.41 11.60
C GLY A 676 -22.19 8.08 11.66
N PHE A 677 -22.50 7.58 12.86
CA PHE A 677 -23.30 6.37 13.04
C PHE A 677 -24.73 6.52 12.48
N ARG A 678 -25.38 7.67 12.72
CA ARG A 678 -26.70 7.97 12.15
C ARG A 678 -26.67 8.04 10.62
N TYR A 679 -25.61 8.61 10.04
CA TYR A 679 -25.42 8.63 8.59
C TYR A 679 -25.31 7.21 8.01
N ALA A 680 -24.46 6.36 8.60
CA ALA A 680 -24.31 4.96 8.16
C ALA A 680 -25.63 4.18 8.25
N THR A 681 -26.40 4.39 9.31
CA THR A 681 -27.70 3.72 9.52
C THR A 681 -28.76 4.23 8.55
N ALA A 682 -28.81 5.54 8.29
CA ALA A 682 -29.75 6.15 7.34
C ALA A 682 -29.49 5.69 5.90
N ALA A 683 -28.22 5.47 5.53
CA ALA A 683 -27.83 5.00 4.21
C ALA A 683 -28.41 3.60 3.88
N LEU A 684 -28.71 2.77 4.88
CA LEU A 684 -29.29 1.44 4.70
C LEU A 684 -30.69 1.49 4.07
N ALA A 685 -31.44 2.59 4.25
CA ALA A 685 -32.79 2.74 3.69
C ALA A 685 -32.79 2.78 2.15
N GLY A 686 -31.67 3.16 1.52
CA GLY A 686 -31.52 3.22 0.06
C GLY A 686 -31.11 1.90 -0.60
N MET A 687 -30.86 0.83 0.17
CA MET A 687 -30.36 -0.45 -0.34
C MET A 687 -31.45 -1.24 -1.07
N LYS A 688 -31.11 -1.88 -2.20
CA LYS A 688 -31.98 -2.89 -2.83
C LYS A 688 -31.99 -4.16 -1.98
N THR A 689 -33.00 -5.01 -2.17
CA THR A 689 -33.14 -6.27 -1.43
C THR A 689 -32.02 -7.29 -1.66
N VAL A 690 -31.25 -7.12 -2.74
CA VAL A 690 -30.14 -8.00 -3.11
C VAL A 690 -28.78 -7.47 -2.63
N ASP A 691 -28.70 -6.19 -2.24
CA ASP A 691 -27.47 -5.54 -1.80
C ASP A 691 -27.09 -5.95 -0.37
N ARG A 692 -25.80 -5.85 -0.05
CA ARG A 692 -25.26 -6.17 1.27
C ARG A 692 -24.51 -4.99 1.85
N ALA A 693 -24.61 -4.82 3.17
CA ALA A 693 -23.86 -3.80 3.90
C ALA A 693 -23.22 -4.38 5.17
N GLY A 694 -22.13 -3.77 5.61
CA GLY A 694 -21.43 -4.08 6.86
C GLY A 694 -20.81 -2.82 7.47
N LEU A 695 -20.41 -2.92 8.73
CA LEU A 695 -19.86 -1.80 9.51
C LEU A 695 -18.54 -2.21 10.15
N ILE A 696 -17.53 -1.37 9.99
CA ILE A 696 -16.22 -1.48 10.64
C ILE A 696 -15.99 -0.19 11.42
N THR A 697 -15.67 -0.31 12.70
CA THR A 697 -15.20 0.82 13.52
C THR A 697 -13.68 0.78 13.63
N PHE A 698 -13.03 1.94 13.75
CA PHE A 698 -11.57 1.98 13.86
C PHE A 698 -11.04 3.11 14.74
N GLY A 699 -9.91 2.83 15.39
CA GLY A 699 -8.99 3.80 15.99
C GLY A 699 -7.58 3.43 15.54
N ALA A 700 -6.70 3.04 16.46
CA ALA A 700 -5.39 2.48 16.13
C ALA A 700 -5.52 1.11 15.41
N GLU A 701 -6.55 0.35 15.78
CA GLU A 701 -6.89 -0.95 15.21
C GLU A 701 -8.34 -0.95 14.73
N PRO A 702 -8.63 -1.55 13.55
CA PRO A 702 -9.99 -1.69 13.06
C PRO A 702 -10.66 -2.95 13.62
N GLN A 703 -11.97 -2.87 13.83
CA GLN A 703 -12.80 -3.97 14.28
C GLN A 703 -14.03 -4.10 13.38
N LEU A 704 -14.31 -5.32 12.92
CA LEU A 704 -15.54 -5.63 12.21
C LEU A 704 -16.71 -5.66 13.21
N SER A 705 -17.53 -4.61 13.20
CA SER A 705 -18.71 -4.52 14.08
C SER A 705 -19.87 -5.35 13.51
N GLU A 706 -20.11 -5.25 12.20
CA GLU A 706 -21.19 -5.95 11.51
C GLU A 706 -20.66 -6.51 10.18
N ALA A 707 -20.82 -7.82 9.97
CA ALA A 707 -20.43 -8.48 8.72
C ALA A 707 -21.36 -8.10 7.55
N LEU A 708 -20.91 -8.31 6.31
CA LEU A 708 -21.71 -8.09 5.11
C LEU A 708 -22.96 -8.97 5.09
N GLN A 709 -24.14 -8.37 5.24
CA GLN A 709 -25.42 -9.05 5.22
C GLN A 709 -26.46 -8.29 4.39
N PRO A 710 -27.47 -8.96 3.82
CA PRO A 710 -28.57 -8.29 3.14
C PRO A 710 -29.48 -7.59 4.16
N LYS A 711 -29.71 -6.29 3.98
CA LYS A 711 -30.48 -5.44 4.91
C LYS A 711 -30.07 -5.63 6.38
N PRO A 712 -28.82 -5.32 6.75
CA PRO A 712 -28.39 -5.42 8.15
C PRO A 712 -29.12 -4.36 9.00
N THR A 713 -29.15 -4.57 10.30
CA THR A 713 -29.52 -3.53 11.27
C THR A 713 -28.26 -3.21 12.06
N PHE A 714 -27.68 -2.04 11.85
CA PHE A 714 -26.48 -1.65 12.60
C PHE A 714 -26.83 -1.38 14.06
N THR A 715 -26.16 -2.11 14.96
CA THR A 715 -26.17 -1.82 16.39
C THR A 715 -25.09 -0.81 16.73
N ARG A 716 -25.28 -0.04 17.81
CA ARG A 716 -24.27 0.94 18.23
C ARG A 716 -22.99 0.17 18.60
N PRO A 717 -21.86 0.45 17.95
CA PRO A 717 -20.64 -0.33 18.15
C PRO A 717 -20.03 -0.04 19.53
N PRO A 718 -19.32 -1.03 20.12
CA PRO A 718 -18.57 -0.84 21.36
C PRO A 718 -17.40 0.15 21.17
N ALA A 719 -16.88 0.67 22.27
CA ALA A 719 -15.69 1.52 22.24
C ALA A 719 -14.49 0.76 21.65
N VAL A 720 -13.71 1.41 20.80
CA VAL A 720 -12.50 0.82 20.22
C VAL A 720 -11.41 0.64 21.29
N SER A 721 -10.58 -0.41 21.12
CA SER A 721 -9.54 -0.80 22.09
C SER A 721 -8.49 0.28 22.33
N ASN A 722 -8.15 1.06 21.31
CA ASN A 722 -7.19 2.15 21.38
C ASN A 722 -7.64 3.35 20.51
N PRO A 723 -8.31 4.35 21.11
CA PRO A 723 -8.82 5.51 20.38
C PRO A 723 -7.79 6.64 20.20
N ARG A 724 -6.60 6.56 20.82
CA ARG A 724 -5.59 7.63 20.80
C ARG A 724 -4.90 7.82 19.45
N ALA A 725 -5.06 6.87 18.54
CA ALA A 725 -4.54 6.94 17.18
C ALA A 725 -5.64 6.64 16.17
N THR A 726 -5.40 7.06 14.94
CA THR A 726 -6.32 6.96 13.81
C THR A 726 -5.57 6.27 12.68
N ASN A 727 -5.94 5.01 12.39
CA ASN A 727 -5.32 4.18 11.36
C ASN A 727 -6.31 3.78 10.27
N ILE A 728 -6.47 4.68 9.31
CA ILE A 728 -7.39 4.52 8.19
C ILE A 728 -6.90 3.42 7.24
N ALA A 729 -5.57 3.29 7.06
CA ALA A 729 -4.96 2.28 6.21
C ALA A 729 -5.38 0.85 6.56
N ARG A 730 -5.30 0.47 7.85
CA ARG A 730 -5.72 -0.86 8.32
C ARG A 730 -7.22 -1.07 8.17
N ALA A 731 -8.04 -0.03 8.39
CA ALA A 731 -9.49 -0.12 8.22
C ALA A 731 -9.87 -0.44 6.78
N ILE A 732 -9.22 0.21 5.80
CA ILE A 732 -9.40 -0.08 4.37
C ILE A 732 -8.96 -1.52 4.05
N GLN A 733 -7.80 -1.96 4.55
CA GLN A 733 -7.30 -3.33 4.35
C GLN A 733 -8.27 -4.39 4.89
N LEU A 734 -8.84 -4.18 6.08
CA LEU A 734 -9.84 -5.08 6.66
C LEU A 734 -11.11 -5.15 5.79
N ALA A 735 -11.59 -4.01 5.28
CA ALA A 735 -12.73 -3.99 4.36
C ALA A 735 -12.44 -4.77 3.06
N LEU A 736 -11.26 -4.55 2.45
CA LEU A 736 -10.83 -5.27 1.25
C LEU A 736 -10.74 -6.77 1.47
N ALA A 737 -10.20 -7.21 2.62
CA ALA A 737 -10.12 -8.62 2.98
C ALA A 737 -11.51 -9.25 3.22
N SER A 738 -12.51 -8.44 3.56
CA SER A 738 -13.86 -8.90 3.92
C SER A 738 -14.85 -8.91 2.73
N PHE A 739 -14.50 -8.33 1.58
CA PHE A 739 -15.39 -8.31 0.41
C PHE A 739 -15.42 -9.65 -0.35
N PRO A 740 -16.58 -10.06 -0.90
CA PRO A 740 -16.65 -11.14 -1.87
C PRO A 740 -16.03 -10.71 -3.22
N ARG A 741 -15.26 -11.61 -3.85
CA ARG A 741 -14.55 -11.31 -5.11
C ARG A 741 -15.46 -11.35 -6.33
N GLY A 742 -15.21 -10.47 -7.30
CA GLY A 742 -15.94 -10.42 -8.57
C GLY A 742 -17.34 -9.81 -8.48
N GLU A 743 -17.71 -9.26 -7.32
CA GLU A 743 -18.95 -8.51 -7.11
C GLU A 743 -18.66 -6.99 -7.07
N ALA A 744 -19.70 -6.15 -7.20
CA ALA A 744 -19.54 -4.71 -7.15
C ALA A 744 -19.37 -4.24 -5.68
N ASN A 745 -18.13 -4.01 -5.27
CA ASN A 745 -17.76 -3.65 -3.89
C ASN A 745 -17.50 -2.15 -3.74
N ARG A 746 -17.85 -1.56 -2.60
CA ARG A 746 -17.67 -0.12 -2.30
C ARG A 746 -17.34 0.12 -0.83
N ILE A 747 -16.48 1.09 -0.56
CA ILE A 747 -16.15 1.53 0.81
C ILE A 747 -16.73 2.93 1.03
N VAL A 748 -17.31 3.19 2.20
CA VAL A 748 -17.72 4.52 2.65
C VAL A 748 -16.94 4.86 3.93
N LEU A 749 -16.00 5.79 3.83
CA LEU A 749 -15.17 6.26 4.94
C LEU A 749 -15.81 7.46 5.63
N ILE A 750 -16.02 7.37 6.94
CA ILE A 750 -16.62 8.40 7.79
C ILE A 750 -15.59 8.78 8.87
N SER A 751 -14.90 9.91 8.66
CA SER A 751 -13.74 10.32 9.49
C SER A 751 -13.46 11.83 9.35
N ASP A 752 -12.71 12.41 10.29
CA ASP A 752 -12.14 13.76 10.19
C ASP A 752 -10.93 13.83 9.22
N GLY A 753 -10.47 12.68 8.71
CA GLY A 753 -9.43 12.55 7.70
C GLY A 753 -8.00 12.69 8.22
N ARG A 754 -7.79 12.78 9.55
CA ARG A 754 -6.46 13.04 10.14
C ARG A 754 -5.78 11.75 10.60
N GLU A 755 -5.29 10.95 9.64
CA GLU A 755 -4.48 9.78 9.94
C GLU A 755 -3.18 10.16 10.65
N ASN A 756 -2.89 9.53 11.78
CA ASN A 756 -1.64 9.71 12.53
C ASN A 756 -0.86 8.39 12.74
N ALA A 757 -1.43 7.26 12.30
CA ALA A 757 -0.79 5.95 12.30
C ALA A 757 -1.16 5.21 11.01
N GLY A 758 -0.20 4.92 10.13
CA GLY A 758 -0.44 4.18 8.88
C GLY A 758 -0.08 4.95 7.61
N ARG A 759 -0.55 4.44 6.47
CA ARG A 759 -0.38 5.02 5.12
C ARG A 759 -1.67 4.88 4.32
N ALA A 760 -2.69 5.67 4.65
CA ALA A 760 -4.02 5.64 4.04
C ALA A 760 -3.99 5.74 2.51
N VAL A 761 -3.07 6.54 1.95
CA VAL A 761 -2.92 6.70 0.51
C VAL A 761 -2.52 5.38 -0.17
N ALA A 762 -1.61 4.61 0.44
CA ALA A 762 -1.20 3.31 -0.10
C ALA A 762 -2.34 2.28 -0.03
N ALA A 763 -3.10 2.27 1.07
CA ALA A 763 -4.27 1.39 1.20
C ALA A 763 -5.41 1.79 0.25
N ALA A 764 -5.61 3.09 0.01
CA ALA A 764 -6.57 3.58 -0.97
C ALA A 764 -6.16 3.21 -2.41
N GLN A 765 -4.87 3.19 -2.72
CA GLN A 765 -4.36 2.68 -3.98
C GLN A 765 -4.66 1.18 -4.13
N ALA A 766 -4.38 0.37 -3.11
CA ALA A 766 -4.72 -1.06 -3.12
C ALA A 766 -6.23 -1.30 -3.34
N ALA A 767 -7.10 -0.46 -2.74
CA ALA A 767 -8.54 -0.52 -2.98
C ALA A 767 -8.91 -0.21 -4.43
N LYS A 768 -8.28 0.81 -5.02
CA LYS A 768 -8.45 1.18 -6.43
C LYS A 768 -7.99 0.07 -7.37
N ASP A 769 -6.84 -0.54 -7.11
CA ASP A 769 -6.29 -1.65 -7.89
C ASP A 769 -7.20 -2.89 -7.82
N ALA A 770 -7.87 -3.08 -6.68
CA ALA A 770 -8.92 -4.10 -6.50
C ALA A 770 -10.28 -3.73 -7.13
N GLY A 771 -10.40 -2.57 -7.78
CA GLY A 771 -11.65 -2.08 -8.39
C GLY A 771 -12.72 -1.64 -7.37
N VAL A 772 -12.33 -1.31 -6.14
CA VAL A 772 -13.21 -0.92 -5.03
C VAL A 772 -13.15 0.59 -4.81
N PRO A 773 -14.14 1.38 -5.28
CA PRO A 773 -14.18 2.82 -5.02
C PRO A 773 -14.40 3.10 -3.53
N ILE A 774 -13.71 4.14 -3.05
CA ILE A 774 -13.86 4.69 -1.70
C ILE A 774 -14.62 6.02 -1.81
N TYR A 775 -15.74 6.11 -1.10
CA TYR A 775 -16.50 7.33 -0.88
C TYR A 775 -16.17 7.90 0.49
N TYR A 776 -16.19 9.22 0.64
CA TYR A 776 -15.83 9.89 1.89
C TYR A 776 -16.98 10.76 2.40
N SER A 777 -17.24 10.70 3.70
CA SER A 777 -18.19 11.56 4.43
C SER A 777 -17.44 12.22 5.59
N PRO A 778 -17.24 13.54 5.58
CA PRO A 778 -16.53 14.24 6.65
C PRO A 778 -17.32 14.26 7.96
N LEU A 779 -16.59 14.27 9.07
CA LEU A 779 -17.13 14.55 10.41
C LEU A 779 -16.72 15.97 10.83
N ASP A 780 -17.70 16.80 11.23
CA ASP A 780 -17.45 18.19 11.64
C ASP A 780 -16.74 18.27 13.01
N LEU A 781 -15.80 19.22 13.14
CA LEU A 781 -15.13 19.54 14.40
C LEU A 781 -16.07 20.38 15.28
N THR A 782 -16.67 19.79 16.32
CA THR A 782 -17.73 20.43 17.15
C THR A 782 -17.25 21.04 18.49
N PHE A 783 -15.99 21.45 18.63
CA PHE A 783 -15.53 22.07 19.89
C PHE A 783 -15.93 23.56 19.94
N ALA A 784 -16.80 23.94 20.89
CA ALA A 784 -17.43 25.27 20.94
C ALA A 784 -16.59 26.34 21.68
N GLN A 785 -15.74 25.92 22.61
CA GLN A 785 -14.74 26.70 23.32
C GLN A 785 -13.60 25.74 23.63
N GLU A 786 -12.40 26.08 23.19
CA GLU A 786 -11.22 25.22 23.36
C GLU A 786 -10.01 26.12 23.53
N VAL A 787 -9.18 25.82 24.51
CA VAL A 787 -7.88 26.45 24.72
C VAL A 787 -6.83 25.37 24.74
N ALA A 788 -5.77 25.52 23.98
CA ALA A 788 -4.69 24.55 23.94
C ALA A 788 -3.35 25.22 24.18
N ALA A 789 -2.53 24.65 25.06
CA ALA A 789 -1.15 25.03 25.23
C ALA A 789 -0.30 24.30 24.17
N GLU A 790 -0.03 24.97 23.05
CA GLU A 790 0.68 24.35 21.92
C GLU A 790 2.16 24.08 22.25
N GLN A 791 2.83 25.06 22.85
CA GLN A 791 4.28 25.00 23.01
C GLN A 791 4.79 25.94 24.09
N LEU A 792 5.90 25.56 24.73
CA LEU A 792 6.73 26.44 25.55
C LEU A 792 8.07 26.67 24.85
N VAL A 793 8.28 27.88 24.33
CA VAL A 793 9.52 28.26 23.65
C VAL A 793 10.52 28.79 24.66
N LEU A 794 11.67 28.11 24.71
CA LEU A 794 12.82 28.42 25.56
C LEU A 794 14.09 28.39 24.71
N PRO A 795 15.14 29.16 25.06
CA PRO A 795 16.46 28.95 24.47
C PRO A 795 16.97 27.55 24.82
N THR A 796 17.58 26.86 23.86
CA THR A 796 18.13 25.50 24.06
C THR A 796 19.27 25.49 25.07
N GLU A 797 20.09 26.54 25.07
CA GLU A 797 21.19 26.76 25.98
C GLU A 797 21.18 28.22 26.45
N VAL A 798 21.37 28.44 27.75
CA VAL A 798 21.54 29.78 28.35
C VAL A 798 22.79 29.80 29.22
N LYS A 799 23.45 30.96 29.32
CA LYS A 799 24.58 31.11 30.24
C LYS A 799 24.10 31.23 31.67
N PHE A 800 24.98 30.87 32.60
CA PHE A 800 24.78 31.11 34.02
C PHE A 800 24.45 32.59 34.28
N GLY A 801 23.31 32.88 34.92
CA GLY A 801 22.87 34.23 35.28
C GLY A 801 22.33 35.08 34.14
N GLU A 802 22.24 34.56 32.91
CA GLU A 802 21.70 35.28 31.76
C GLU A 802 20.16 35.31 31.79
N PRO A 803 19.52 36.51 31.78
CA PRO A 803 18.08 36.60 31.74
C PRO A 803 17.54 36.20 30.36
N PHE A 804 16.48 35.41 30.33
CA PHE A 804 15.77 35.02 29.10
C PHE A 804 14.25 35.07 29.30
N TYR A 805 13.49 34.91 28.21
CA TYR A 805 12.03 34.84 28.26
C TYR A 805 11.55 33.43 27.93
N ALA A 806 10.78 32.84 28.83
CA ALA A 806 9.97 31.65 28.57
C ALA A 806 8.66 32.09 27.91
N LYS A 807 8.44 31.72 26.64
CA LYS A 807 7.25 32.13 25.88
C LYS A 807 6.29 30.97 25.75
N ALA A 808 5.15 31.02 26.44
CA ALA A 808 4.07 30.05 26.27
C ALA A 808 3.18 30.47 25.09
N ILE A 809 3.02 29.57 24.12
CA ILE A 809 2.13 29.73 22.97
C ILE A 809 0.83 29.01 23.31
N VAL A 810 -0.26 29.77 23.37
CA VAL A 810 -1.59 29.28 23.72
C VAL A 810 -2.55 29.65 22.59
N THR A 811 -3.28 28.67 22.06
CA THR A 811 -4.31 28.89 21.05
C THR A 811 -5.67 28.88 21.69
N SER A 812 -6.51 29.85 21.34
CA SER A 812 -7.89 29.92 21.82
C SER A 812 -8.86 30.01 20.65
N VAL A 813 -9.96 29.26 20.67
CA VAL A 813 -10.98 29.33 19.60
C VAL A 813 -11.79 30.63 19.67
N LYS A 814 -11.99 31.18 20.88
CA LYS A 814 -12.69 32.46 21.10
C LYS A 814 -11.94 33.33 22.10
N GLU A 815 -12.41 34.55 22.26
CA GLU A 815 -11.91 35.44 23.30
C GLU A 815 -12.35 34.92 24.68
N THR A 816 -11.41 34.72 25.61
CA THR A 816 -11.70 34.22 26.96
C THR A 816 -10.65 34.68 27.98
N GLN A 817 -10.98 34.59 29.27
CA GLN A 817 -9.98 34.72 30.34
C GLN A 817 -9.47 33.33 30.74
N ALA A 818 -8.16 33.23 30.93
CA ALA A 818 -7.50 32.01 31.34
C ALA A 818 -6.42 32.28 32.39
N ARG A 819 -6.10 31.29 33.21
CA ARG A 819 -4.98 31.33 34.16
C ARG A 819 -3.81 30.53 33.60
N LEU A 820 -2.69 31.21 33.33
CA LEU A 820 -1.44 30.56 32.95
C LEU A 820 -0.57 30.37 34.21
N SER A 821 -0.21 29.13 34.50
CA SER A 821 0.68 28.73 35.59
C SER A 821 1.99 28.17 35.03
N LEU A 822 3.13 28.62 35.56
CA LEU A 822 4.46 28.17 35.14
C LEU A 822 5.15 27.40 36.27
N TYR A 823 5.75 26.28 35.92
CA TYR A 823 6.51 25.40 36.82
C TYR A 823 7.93 25.19 36.28
N ARG A 824 8.90 24.98 37.17
CA ARG A 824 10.28 24.60 36.85
C ARG A 824 10.72 23.45 37.73
N ASN A 825 11.17 22.35 37.12
CA ASN A 825 11.55 21.12 37.81
C ASN A 825 10.46 20.60 38.78
N GLY A 826 9.18 20.83 38.43
CA GLY A 826 8.03 20.51 39.27
C GLY A 826 7.68 21.56 40.33
N GLU A 827 8.53 22.57 40.57
CA GLU A 827 8.25 23.67 41.50
C GLU A 827 7.44 24.77 40.81
N PHE A 828 6.42 25.29 41.49
CA PHE A 828 5.60 26.39 40.99
C PHE A 828 6.37 27.72 41.03
N LEU A 829 6.48 28.39 39.89
CA LEU A 829 7.15 29.68 39.76
C LEU A 829 6.19 30.87 39.88
N GLY A 830 4.94 30.69 39.47
CA GLY A 830 3.92 31.74 39.50
C GLY A 830 2.79 31.50 38.51
N SER A 831 1.71 32.27 38.68
CA SER A 831 0.55 32.25 37.78
C SER A 831 0.08 33.66 37.44
N GLN A 832 -0.45 33.84 36.23
CA GLN A 832 -1.07 35.10 35.79
C GLN A 832 -2.41 34.85 35.13
N VAL A 833 -3.37 35.74 35.36
CA VAL A 833 -4.62 35.77 34.61
C VAL A 833 -4.37 36.54 33.32
N VAL A 834 -4.67 35.91 32.18
CA VAL A 834 -4.43 36.42 30.84
C VAL A 834 -5.73 36.46 30.06
N ARG A 835 -5.89 37.50 29.24
CA ARG A 835 -6.97 37.59 28.27
C ARG A 835 -6.48 37.01 26.95
N LEU A 836 -7.07 35.90 26.54
CA LEU A 836 -6.76 35.23 25.28
C LEU A 836 -7.69 35.77 24.19
N HIS A 837 -7.12 36.09 23.03
CA HIS A 837 -7.84 36.45 21.81
C HIS A 837 -8.04 35.20 20.94
N PRO A 838 -9.04 35.16 20.04
CA PRO A 838 -9.16 34.09 19.07
C PRO A 838 -7.87 33.93 18.24
N GLY A 839 -7.36 32.69 18.13
CA GLY A 839 -6.08 32.37 17.51
C GLY A 839 -4.94 32.19 18.52
N LYS A 840 -3.70 32.35 18.05
CA LYS A 840 -2.49 32.17 18.87
C LYS A 840 -2.21 33.38 19.75
N ASN A 841 -1.89 33.14 21.01
CA ASN A 841 -1.52 34.13 22.01
C ASN A 841 -0.14 33.76 22.57
N VAL A 842 0.72 34.77 22.73
CA VAL A 842 2.09 34.54 23.19
C VAL A 842 2.32 35.26 24.50
N LEU A 843 2.56 34.47 25.53
CA LEU A 843 2.63 34.89 26.91
C LEU A 843 4.08 34.73 27.38
N SER A 844 4.75 35.85 27.66
CA SER A 844 6.18 35.86 27.98
C SER A 844 6.42 35.99 29.48
N TYR A 845 7.26 35.10 30.04
CA TYR A 845 7.73 35.12 31.41
C TYR A 845 9.24 35.32 31.45
N ARG A 846 9.71 36.39 32.09
CA ARG A 846 11.15 36.60 32.29
C ARG A 846 11.69 35.60 33.31
N GLN A 847 12.82 34.99 33.02
CA GLN A 847 13.49 33.98 33.84
C GLN A 847 14.99 34.27 33.92
N ASN A 848 15.61 33.79 35.01
CA ASN A 848 17.05 33.75 35.18
C ASN A 848 17.41 32.42 35.87
N LEU A 849 18.52 31.81 35.47
CA LEU A 849 18.99 30.53 35.99
C LEU A 849 20.41 30.66 36.56
N GLU A 850 20.53 30.32 37.84
CA GLU A 850 21.79 30.38 38.61
C GLU A 850 22.29 28.99 39.03
N GLN A 851 21.76 27.94 38.41
CA GLN A 851 22.17 26.56 38.63
C GLN A 851 22.51 25.94 37.30
N ALA A 852 23.63 25.22 37.23
CA ALA A 852 24.03 24.51 36.02
C ALA A 852 23.23 23.21 35.86
N GLY A 853 22.97 22.81 34.62
CA GLY A 853 22.28 21.55 34.31
C GLY A 853 21.02 21.74 33.47
N VAL A 854 20.22 20.67 33.39
CA VAL A 854 18.98 20.65 32.61
C VAL A 854 17.83 21.14 33.48
N HIS A 855 17.10 22.15 33.02
CA HIS A 855 15.91 22.66 33.67
C HIS A 855 14.67 22.38 32.81
N VAL A 856 13.71 21.69 33.41
CA VAL A 856 12.42 21.35 32.80
C VAL A 856 11.42 22.43 33.20
N TYR A 857 10.86 23.14 32.23
CA TYR A 857 9.76 24.06 32.46
C TYR A 857 8.45 23.45 31.98
N GLN A 858 7.37 23.73 32.70
CA GLN A 858 6.02 23.33 32.31
C GLN A 858 5.09 24.54 32.39
N ALA A 859 4.31 24.77 31.35
CA ALA A 859 3.23 25.75 31.35
C ALA A 859 1.88 25.02 31.34
N LEU A 860 0.98 25.46 32.21
CA LEU A 860 -0.39 24.96 32.36
C LEU A 860 -1.35 26.13 32.13
N ILE A 861 -2.30 25.98 31.21
CA ILE A 861 -3.36 26.96 30.96
C ILE A 861 -4.70 26.41 31.46
N GLU A 862 -5.48 27.22 32.17
CA GLU A 862 -6.81 26.86 32.64
C GLU A 862 -7.81 27.92 32.18
N ALA A 863 -8.81 27.53 31.39
CA ALA A 863 -9.84 28.43 30.88
C ALA A 863 -11.24 27.89 31.20
N GLU A 864 -12.18 28.79 31.50
CA GLU A 864 -13.56 28.40 31.79
C GLU A 864 -14.27 27.96 30.50
N GLY A 865 -14.89 26.78 30.52
CA GLY A 865 -15.61 26.19 29.38
C GLY A 865 -14.74 25.39 28.40
N ASP A 866 -13.46 25.22 28.69
CA ASP A 866 -12.57 24.29 27.97
C ASP A 866 -12.81 22.84 28.39
N VAL A 867 -12.78 21.90 27.44
CA VAL A 867 -13.26 20.51 27.65
C VAL A 867 -12.13 19.47 27.58
N ILE A 868 -11.00 19.78 26.95
CA ILE A 868 -9.88 18.84 26.78
C ILE A 868 -8.73 19.23 27.70
N GLU A 869 -8.70 18.70 28.92
CA GLU A 869 -7.65 19.03 29.88
C GLU A 869 -6.24 18.56 29.44
N GLU A 870 -6.16 17.54 28.59
CA GLU A 870 -4.90 16.94 28.17
C GLU A 870 -4.04 17.87 27.30
N ASN A 871 -4.65 18.80 26.56
CA ASN A 871 -3.91 19.73 25.68
C ASN A 871 -3.56 21.07 26.36
N ASN A 872 -3.94 21.23 27.63
CA ASN A 872 -3.69 22.43 28.42
C ASN A 872 -2.27 22.52 29.00
N ARG A 873 -1.41 21.55 28.69
CA ARG A 873 -0.06 21.42 29.26
C ARG A 873 0.99 21.32 28.16
N THR A 874 2.05 22.10 28.32
CA THR A 874 3.24 22.02 27.47
C THR A 874 4.50 22.03 28.32
N ILE A 875 5.54 21.33 27.85
CA ILE A 875 6.82 21.21 28.51
C ILE A 875 7.92 21.77 27.59
N GLY A 876 8.88 22.46 28.18
CA GLY A 876 10.08 22.91 27.49
C GLY A 876 11.32 22.60 28.34
N LEU A 877 12.46 22.44 27.67
CA LEU A 877 13.75 22.16 28.32
C LEU A 877 14.74 23.27 27.96
N THR A 878 15.53 23.69 28.93
CA THR A 878 16.68 24.57 28.70
C THR A 878 17.87 24.05 29.47
N VAL A 879 19.06 24.16 28.88
CA VAL A 879 20.31 23.74 29.52
C VAL A 879 21.10 24.96 29.93
N VAL A 880 21.51 25.01 31.18
CA VAL A 880 22.40 26.06 31.68
C VAL A 880 23.82 25.52 31.63
N ARG A 881 24.66 26.13 30.80
CA ARG A 881 26.09 25.83 30.82
C ARG A 881 26.64 26.32 32.17
N GLY A 882 27.42 25.47 32.84
CA GLY A 882 28.13 25.84 34.06
C GLY A 882 29.04 27.06 33.86
N LYS A 883 29.56 27.62 34.95
CA LYS A 883 30.55 28.70 34.86
C LYS A 883 31.71 28.25 33.96
N PRO A 884 32.10 29.02 32.93
CA PRO A 884 33.19 28.65 32.05
C PRO A 884 34.47 28.41 32.86
N GLN A 885 35.13 27.28 32.65
CA GLN A 885 36.40 26.94 33.31
C GLN A 885 37.56 27.44 32.44
N VAL A 886 38.31 28.43 32.90
CA VAL A 886 39.48 28.94 32.19
C VAL A 886 40.75 28.59 32.94
N LEU A 887 41.71 28.00 32.24
CA LEU A 887 43.07 27.83 32.74
C LEU A 887 43.89 29.07 32.35
N LEU A 888 44.31 29.84 33.35
CA LEU A 888 45.23 30.96 33.19
C LEU A 888 46.63 30.48 33.54
N VAL A 889 47.50 30.39 32.53
CA VAL A 889 48.89 30.01 32.69
C VAL A 889 49.75 31.25 32.61
N ASP A 890 50.46 31.53 33.69
CA ASP A 890 51.36 32.68 33.80
C ASP A 890 52.67 32.24 34.44
N LYS A 891 53.79 32.83 33.98
CA LYS A 891 55.12 32.53 34.52
C LYS A 891 55.22 32.87 36.01
N GLU A 892 54.49 33.88 36.47
CA GLU A 892 54.42 34.32 37.86
C GLU A 892 52.96 34.31 38.36
N PRO A 893 52.46 33.19 38.91
CA PRO A 893 51.06 33.03 39.31
C PRO A 893 50.51 34.12 40.26
N ASP A 894 51.38 34.74 41.06
CA ASP A 894 51.02 35.81 41.99
C ASP A 894 50.67 37.12 41.28
N GLN A 895 51.25 37.38 40.10
CA GLN A 895 50.92 38.56 39.28
C GLN A 895 49.60 38.38 38.50
N ALA A 896 49.22 37.14 38.22
CA ALA A 896 48.00 36.78 37.49
C ALA A 896 46.70 36.96 38.31
N VAL A 897 46.80 37.27 39.61
CA VAL A 897 45.66 37.40 40.54
C VAL A 897 44.67 38.48 40.11
N ASN A 898 45.15 39.61 39.59
CA ASN A 898 44.27 40.71 39.17
C ASN A 898 43.42 40.31 37.95
N LEU A 899 44.02 39.65 36.96
CA LEU A 899 43.32 39.15 35.79
C LEU A 899 42.36 38.01 36.17
N ALA A 900 42.79 37.09 37.03
CA ALA A 900 41.93 36.03 37.56
C ALA A 900 40.71 36.60 38.30
N ASN A 901 40.88 37.65 39.10
CA ASN A 901 39.77 38.29 39.82
C ASN A 901 38.83 39.07 38.88
N ALA A 902 39.36 39.74 37.86
CA ALA A 902 38.56 40.39 36.83
C ALA A 902 37.68 39.37 36.07
N LEU A 903 38.25 38.23 35.69
CA LEU A 903 37.52 37.14 35.04
C LEU A 903 36.47 36.50 35.97
N ARG A 904 36.81 36.27 37.24
CA ARG A 904 35.85 35.77 38.25
C ARG A 904 34.68 36.70 38.48
N SER A 905 34.88 38.02 38.36
CA SER A 905 33.79 39.01 38.44
C SER A 905 32.77 38.88 37.31
N GLN A 906 33.15 38.25 36.19
CA GLN A 906 32.28 37.95 35.05
C GLN A 906 31.71 36.52 35.08
N TYR A 907 31.67 35.90 36.27
CA TYR A 907 31.19 34.53 36.49
C TYR A 907 32.00 33.44 35.76
N ILE A 908 33.27 33.69 35.45
CA ILE A 908 34.22 32.70 34.89
C ILE A 908 34.99 32.05 36.04
N ASP A 909 35.03 30.73 36.09
CA ASP A 909 35.89 30.03 37.04
C ASP A 909 37.32 29.96 36.49
N VAL A 910 38.28 30.53 37.22
CA VAL A 910 39.66 30.64 36.75
C VAL A 910 40.58 29.84 37.64
N LYS A 911 41.26 28.87 37.03
CA LYS A 911 42.37 28.15 37.64
C LYS A 911 43.67 28.77 37.16
N VAL A 912 44.48 29.26 38.10
CA VAL A 912 45.80 29.80 37.81
C VAL A 912 46.83 28.68 37.95
N ALA A 913 47.72 28.54 36.99
CA ALA A 913 48.79 27.56 37.00
C ALA A 913 50.11 28.14 36.43
N PRO A 914 51.28 27.68 36.89
CA PRO A 914 52.55 27.97 36.23
C PRO A 914 52.66 27.22 34.88
N PRO A 915 53.63 27.54 34.01
CA PRO A 915 53.81 26.87 32.71
C PRO A 915 53.90 25.34 32.80
N ASP A 916 54.51 24.82 33.86
CA ASP A 916 54.65 23.38 34.11
C ASP A 916 53.31 22.70 34.49
N GLY A 917 52.30 23.49 34.84
CA GLY A 917 50.93 23.04 35.13
C GLY A 917 50.03 22.97 33.89
N LEU A 918 50.54 23.32 32.70
CA LEU A 918 49.79 23.21 31.44
C LEU A 918 49.61 21.74 31.07
N PRO A 919 48.36 21.25 30.87
CA PRO A 919 48.13 19.87 30.47
C PRO A 919 48.75 19.57 29.10
N THR A 920 49.55 18.52 29.02
CA THR A 920 50.20 18.07 27.78
C THR A 920 49.37 17.08 26.97
N THR A 921 48.20 16.67 27.50
CA THR A 921 47.28 15.73 26.85
C THR A 921 45.98 16.43 26.46
N MET A 922 45.39 16.01 25.34
CA MET A 922 44.12 16.56 24.85
C MET A 922 42.99 16.41 25.88
N ALA A 923 42.90 15.25 26.53
CA ALA A 923 41.95 15.00 27.62
C ALA A 923 42.16 15.91 28.86
N GLY A 924 43.36 16.45 29.05
CA GLY A 924 43.65 17.42 30.10
C GLY A 924 43.22 18.84 29.74
N LEU A 925 43.31 19.21 28.46
CA LEU A 925 42.86 20.49 27.93
C LEU A 925 41.34 20.56 27.78
N GLU A 926 40.68 19.45 27.44
CA GLU A 926 39.22 19.32 27.35
C GLU A 926 38.47 19.67 28.65
N LYS A 927 39.16 19.75 29.80
CA LYS A 927 38.58 20.14 31.09
C LYS A 927 38.33 21.65 31.23
N TYR A 928 38.88 22.46 30.32
CA TYR A 928 38.75 23.91 30.36
C TYR A 928 38.08 24.41 29.08
N ASP A 929 37.14 25.35 29.22
CA ASP A 929 36.47 26.04 28.10
C ASP A 929 37.39 27.06 27.41
N GLY A 930 38.48 27.46 28.06
CA GLY A 930 39.45 28.40 27.52
C GLY A 930 40.82 28.33 28.18
N LEU A 931 41.85 28.68 27.42
CA LEU A 931 43.23 28.76 27.87
C LEU A 931 43.73 30.19 27.65
N ILE A 932 44.27 30.81 28.69
CA ILE A 932 44.92 32.12 28.62
C ILE A 932 46.39 31.91 28.97
N LEU A 933 47.27 32.32 28.05
CA LEU A 933 48.71 32.34 28.25
C LEU A 933 49.11 33.81 28.40
N SER A 934 49.69 34.16 29.55
CA SER A 934 50.05 35.52 29.95
C SER A 934 51.55 35.62 30.17
#